data_AF-A0A0R3SCD5-F1
#
_entry.id   AF-A0A0R3SCD5-F1
#
_cell.length_a   1.000
_cell.length_b   1.000
_cell.length_c   1.000
_cell.angle_alpha   90.00
_cell.angle_beta   90.00
_cell.angle_gamma   90.00
#
_symmetry.space_group_name_H-M   'P 1'
#
loop_
_entity.id
_entity.type
_entity.pdbx_description
1 polymer ?
#
loop_
_entity_poly.entity_id
_entity_poly.type
_entity_poly.pdbx_seq_one_letter_code
_entity_poly.pdbx_strand_id
1 'polypeptide(L)'
;MSSSRITVFAAFCIFFGASNSSNITYTPDWASLDTRPLPTWYDEAKIGIFIHWGVFSVPSYVSEWFWWYWQGIPPEPRVWVYMQTYYPNGFSYPDFAHNFRAEFFDPKQWADIFAASGAQYVVITAKHHEGYCNWPSPVSWNWNSNDVGPKRDLVGDLADAIRSKTNLRFGIYHSMFEWFNPLYLADKASGYKQQTFVNHKTMPELFDLVLRYHPSIIWSDGAPATSDYWKSKEFLAWLYNDSPVKDEVVVNDRWGSDSDCKHGDFYNCEDRYHPDKLPKHKWESCITLDKYSWGFRRESRLFDYLSNEELMETLISTVAYGGNLLLNVGPTSWGTITPIFEERLLTMGQWLKINGEAIYKTKPWKYQVDSKQKKLWYIQKDNSVYALFSEWPNGGSSPTLTLTLVKAAQGYSNFTLLDGGSGINLHFTTDGGVVNIALPIAPPVGTFIAWAIKMNAPKRKTIAADNKAAPAKKAKVQGAKSNSNNVSDDDEPKTTKIIIKGRVPVDPQCTGKVNVAHVLQEGDNVYNFMLNQTNLQHNNNKYYMGQVLEDDNGGNFSVWFRWGRVGKTAQTSLQSYFSKQQAIQEFVKKFRAKTGNDWGLRANFTKRPGLYDLIEQDFGDPAEDEEEVGDDSKNVKKEAPKSLLPPQVLALIELISDINAMEHQMREMNYDARRAPLGKLTPAQIKAGYEALKEISDCVEALKKLEEDEQDASKAGKGKVGKRKRTASTLDDKKALSDKLLQACNAYYTRIPHDFG
;
A
#
# COMPACT_ATOMS: atom_id res chain seq x y z
N MET A 1 -44.32 -55.81 -10.90
CA MET A 1 -42.93 -55.43 -10.62
C MET A 1 -42.35 -54.74 -11.86
N SER A 2 -41.67 -53.62 -11.61
CA SER A 2 -40.85 -52.81 -12.53
C SER A 2 -41.53 -52.10 -13.72
N SER A 3 -41.71 -50.78 -13.60
CA SER A 3 -41.21 -49.85 -14.62
C SER A 3 -41.13 -48.43 -14.05
N SER A 4 -39.93 -47.87 -14.12
CA SER A 4 -39.55 -46.52 -13.73
C SER A 4 -40.29 -45.44 -14.54
N ARG A 5 -40.69 -44.35 -13.89
CA ARG A 5 -41.07 -43.08 -14.54
C ARG A 5 -40.32 -41.92 -13.90
N ILE A 6 -39.77 -41.11 -14.78
CA ILE A 6 -38.94 -39.92 -14.61
C ILE A 6 -39.81 -38.77 -14.08
N THR A 7 -39.33 -38.08 -13.04
CA THR A 7 -39.96 -36.89 -12.47
C THR A 7 -39.40 -35.62 -13.12
N VAL A 8 -40.33 -34.79 -13.60
CA VAL A 8 -40.14 -33.45 -14.19
C VAL A 8 -39.73 -32.44 -13.11
N PHE A 9 -38.70 -31.63 -13.36
CA PHE A 9 -38.42 -30.41 -12.60
C PHE A 9 -38.63 -29.19 -13.51
N ALA A 10 -39.59 -28.35 -13.13
CA ALA A 10 -39.91 -27.09 -13.79
C ALA A 10 -38.92 -26.00 -13.36
N ALA A 11 -38.32 -25.32 -14.33
CA ALA A 11 -37.45 -24.16 -14.10
C ALA A 11 -38.30 -22.88 -13.95
N PHE A 12 -38.01 -22.12 -12.90
CA PHE A 12 -38.54 -20.79 -12.64
C PHE A 12 -37.91 -19.79 -13.64
N CYS A 13 -38.73 -19.17 -14.51
CA CYS A 13 -38.29 -18.08 -15.37
C CYS A 13 -38.11 -16.79 -14.56
N ILE A 14 -36.87 -16.34 -14.41
CA ILE A 14 -36.54 -14.99 -13.98
C ILE A 14 -36.69 -14.07 -15.19
N PHE A 15 -37.56 -13.08 -15.08
CA PHE A 15 -37.69 -11.97 -16.03
C PHE A 15 -36.37 -11.16 -16.04
N PHE A 16 -35.51 -11.41 -17.03
CA PHE A 16 -34.53 -10.41 -17.45
C PHE A 16 -35.28 -9.34 -18.25
N GLY A 17 -35.24 -8.10 -17.77
CA GLY A 17 -35.64 -6.95 -18.57
C GLY A 17 -34.74 -6.86 -19.80
N ALA A 18 -35.27 -7.24 -20.96
CA ALA A 18 -34.63 -7.01 -22.24
C ALA A 18 -34.56 -5.48 -22.47
N SER A 19 -33.36 -4.91 -22.35
CA SER A 19 -33.07 -3.61 -22.94
C SER A 19 -33.16 -3.76 -24.46
N ASN A 20 -34.12 -3.09 -25.08
CA ASN A 20 -34.16 -2.90 -26.53
C ASN A 20 -32.90 -2.11 -26.95
N SER A 21 -31.81 -2.81 -27.27
CA SER A 21 -30.73 -2.23 -28.07
C SER A 21 -31.17 -2.30 -29.53
N SER A 22 -31.69 -1.19 -30.06
CA SER A 22 -31.54 -0.96 -31.49
C SER A 22 -30.06 -1.15 -31.82
N ASN A 23 -29.71 -2.05 -32.73
CA ASN A 23 -28.34 -2.23 -33.22
C ASN A 23 -27.92 -0.95 -33.95
N ILE A 24 -27.47 0.05 -33.20
CA ILE A 24 -26.86 1.27 -33.72
C ILE A 24 -25.49 0.86 -34.24
N THR A 25 -25.29 1.03 -35.55
CA THR A 25 -23.97 0.89 -36.18
C THR A 25 -23.32 2.26 -36.20
N TYR A 26 -22.10 2.36 -35.69
CA TYR A 26 -21.33 3.59 -35.67
C TYR A 26 -20.53 3.75 -36.97
N THR A 27 -20.65 4.89 -37.65
CA THR A 27 -19.85 5.23 -38.84
C THR A 27 -18.52 5.89 -38.42
N PRO A 28 -17.46 5.83 -39.26
CA PRO A 28 -16.15 6.40 -38.94
C PRO A 28 -16.11 7.93 -39.08
N ASP A 29 -17.01 8.62 -38.37
CA ASP A 29 -17.10 10.06 -38.24
C ASP A 29 -17.52 10.43 -36.82
N TRP A 30 -17.02 11.58 -36.33
CA TRP A 30 -17.26 12.00 -34.95
C TRP A 30 -18.74 12.22 -34.62
N ALA A 31 -19.54 12.67 -35.60
CA ALA A 31 -20.96 12.89 -35.38
C ALA A 31 -21.72 11.59 -35.08
N SER A 32 -21.25 10.44 -35.58
CA SER A 32 -21.75 9.12 -35.19
C SER A 32 -21.08 8.59 -33.93
N LEU A 33 -19.75 8.60 -33.86
CA LEU A 33 -18.98 8.02 -32.75
C LEU A 33 -19.34 8.64 -31.39
N ASP A 34 -19.51 9.97 -31.34
CA ASP A 34 -19.83 10.68 -30.09
C ASP A 34 -21.28 10.47 -29.61
N THR A 35 -22.11 9.75 -30.39
CA THR A 35 -23.46 9.36 -29.93
C THR A 35 -23.46 8.11 -29.05
N ARG A 36 -22.32 7.42 -28.96
CA ARG A 36 -22.19 6.20 -28.17
C ARG A 36 -22.44 6.51 -26.68
N PRO A 37 -23.36 5.79 -26.01
CA PRO A 37 -23.57 5.98 -24.59
C PRO A 37 -22.38 5.44 -23.80
N LEU A 38 -21.93 6.22 -22.81
CA LEU A 38 -20.88 5.79 -21.89
C LEU A 38 -21.32 4.52 -21.10
N PRO A 39 -20.53 3.44 -21.10
CA PRO A 39 -20.74 2.29 -20.23
C PRO A 39 -20.79 2.70 -18.74
N THR A 40 -21.84 2.29 -18.04
CA THR A 40 -22.13 2.77 -16.66
C THR A 40 -21.01 2.45 -15.68
N TRP A 41 -20.31 1.32 -15.87
CA TRP A 41 -19.21 0.91 -15.01
C TRP A 41 -18.13 1.99 -14.93
N TYR A 42 -17.87 2.72 -16.01
CA TYR A 42 -16.80 3.70 -16.06
C TYR A 42 -17.14 4.93 -15.22
N ASP A 43 -18.37 5.42 -15.29
CA ASP A 43 -18.81 6.50 -14.39
C ASP A 43 -18.88 6.02 -12.93
N GLU A 44 -19.26 4.77 -12.69
CA GLU A 44 -19.37 4.21 -11.34
C GLU A 44 -18.02 3.96 -10.64
N ALA A 45 -16.97 3.71 -11.43
CA ALA A 45 -15.65 3.28 -10.97
C ALA A 45 -14.89 4.33 -10.15
N LYS A 46 -14.91 5.60 -10.60
CA LYS A 46 -14.24 6.77 -10.00
C LYS A 46 -12.71 6.74 -9.88
N ILE A 47 -12.09 5.58 -9.68
CA ILE A 47 -10.66 5.48 -9.36
C ILE A 47 -10.01 4.39 -10.20
N GLY A 48 -8.92 4.72 -10.87
CA GLY A 48 -8.05 3.80 -11.58
C GLY A 48 -6.58 3.99 -11.23
N ILE A 49 -5.77 2.97 -11.52
CA ILE A 49 -4.30 3.04 -11.42
C ILE A 49 -3.69 3.07 -12.82
N PHE A 50 -2.78 4.00 -13.05
CA PHE A 50 -1.96 4.07 -14.24
C PHE A 50 -0.58 3.51 -13.95
N ILE A 51 0.03 2.84 -14.92
CA ILE A 51 1.36 2.27 -14.78
C ILE A 51 2.20 2.67 -15.98
N HIS A 52 3.19 3.53 -15.75
CA HIS A 52 4.22 3.86 -16.75
C HIS A 52 5.47 3.03 -16.50
N TRP A 53 5.65 2.02 -17.33
CA TRP A 53 6.74 1.06 -17.23
C TRP A 53 7.29 0.74 -18.61
N GLY A 54 8.60 0.76 -18.78
CA GLY A 54 9.27 0.57 -20.06
C GLY A 54 10.78 0.63 -19.91
N VAL A 55 11.50 0.73 -21.02
CA VAL A 55 12.97 0.72 -21.01
C VAL A 55 13.53 1.96 -20.32
N PHE A 56 12.81 3.08 -20.33
CA PHE A 56 13.13 4.27 -19.53
C PHE A 56 13.25 4.01 -18.01
N SER A 57 12.62 2.95 -17.48
CA SER A 57 12.78 2.54 -16.08
C SER A 57 14.16 1.91 -15.78
N VAL A 58 15.03 1.74 -16.78
CA VAL A 58 16.42 1.30 -16.60
C VAL A 58 17.32 2.48 -16.20
N PRO A 59 17.49 3.54 -17.02
CA PRO A 59 18.24 4.71 -16.58
C PRO A 59 17.57 5.37 -15.36
N SER A 60 16.23 5.28 -15.24
CA SER A 60 15.46 5.74 -14.07
C SER A 60 15.78 7.19 -13.68
N TYR A 61 15.94 8.09 -14.65
CA TYR A 61 16.44 9.44 -14.39
C TYR A 61 15.58 10.47 -15.10
N VAL A 62 15.18 11.54 -14.40
CA VAL A 62 14.39 12.67 -14.91
C VAL A 62 12.95 12.35 -15.31
N SER A 63 12.70 11.39 -16.21
CA SER A 63 11.35 11.02 -16.66
C SER A 63 11.38 9.87 -17.69
N GLU A 64 10.23 9.26 -17.96
CA GLU A 64 9.95 8.41 -19.12
C GLU A 64 10.28 9.06 -20.48
N TRP A 65 10.43 10.39 -20.52
CA TRP A 65 10.94 11.15 -21.67
C TRP A 65 12.45 11.05 -21.89
N PHE A 66 13.15 10.21 -21.13
CA PHE A 66 14.61 10.09 -21.15
C PHE A 66 15.21 10.05 -22.56
N TRP A 67 14.67 9.23 -23.47
CA TRP A 67 15.25 9.12 -24.82
C TRP A 67 15.14 10.42 -25.60
N TRP A 68 14.00 11.10 -25.54
CA TRP A 68 13.83 12.42 -26.14
C TRP A 68 14.73 13.47 -25.49
N TYR A 69 14.85 13.48 -24.17
CA TYR A 69 15.75 14.40 -23.48
C TYR A 69 17.23 14.14 -23.80
N TRP A 70 17.60 12.91 -24.15
CA TRP A 70 18.97 12.59 -24.55
C TRP A 70 19.28 12.95 -26.00
N GLN A 71 18.38 12.60 -26.94
CA GLN A 71 18.65 12.65 -28.39
C GLN A 71 17.82 13.69 -29.15
N GLY A 72 16.84 14.30 -28.49
CA GLY A 72 16.05 15.41 -29.04
C GLY A 72 16.93 16.63 -29.32
N ILE A 73 16.40 17.56 -30.10
CA ILE A 73 17.13 18.76 -30.54
C ILE A 73 16.45 20.00 -29.94
N PRO A 74 17.14 20.79 -29.08
CA PRO A 74 18.41 20.48 -28.44
C PRO A 74 18.27 19.39 -27.34
N PRO A 75 19.34 18.67 -27.00
CA PRO A 75 19.30 17.71 -25.89
C PRO A 75 19.22 18.44 -24.55
N GLU A 76 18.57 17.82 -23.57
CA GLU A 76 18.52 18.29 -22.19
C GLU A 76 19.90 18.13 -21.53
N PRO A 77 20.53 19.21 -21.06
CA PRO A 77 21.91 19.16 -20.56
C PRO A 77 22.12 18.15 -19.43
N ARG A 78 21.16 18.01 -18.51
CA ARG A 78 21.26 17.06 -17.39
C ARG A 78 21.32 15.61 -17.85
N VAL A 79 20.47 15.23 -18.80
CA VAL A 79 20.43 13.88 -19.36
C VAL A 79 21.68 13.62 -20.20
N TRP A 80 22.12 14.60 -20.98
CA TRP A 80 23.35 14.49 -21.76
C TRP A 80 24.58 14.26 -20.85
N VAL A 81 24.77 15.09 -19.81
CA VAL A 81 25.88 14.93 -18.85
C VAL A 81 25.79 13.59 -18.13
N TYR A 82 24.59 13.16 -17.74
CA TYR A 82 24.37 11.85 -17.12
C TYR A 82 24.86 10.71 -18.04
N MET A 83 24.51 10.78 -19.33
CA MET A 83 24.96 9.79 -20.31
C MET A 83 26.47 9.80 -20.53
N GLN A 84 27.09 10.98 -20.67
CA GLN A 84 28.55 11.09 -20.82
C GLN A 84 29.33 10.62 -19.58
N THR A 85 28.72 10.73 -18.40
CA THR A 85 29.40 10.43 -17.12
C THR A 85 29.33 8.94 -16.79
N TYR A 86 28.17 8.32 -17.00
CA TYR A 86 27.87 6.98 -16.47
C TYR A 86 27.79 5.88 -17.53
N TYR A 87 27.84 6.22 -18.82
CA TYR A 87 27.73 5.27 -19.92
C TYR A 87 28.90 5.39 -20.90
N PRO A 88 29.33 4.29 -21.50
CA PRO A 88 30.47 4.30 -22.41
C PRO A 88 30.16 5.07 -23.71
N ASN A 89 31.21 5.59 -24.33
CA ASN A 89 31.11 6.14 -25.68
C ASN A 89 30.54 5.11 -26.65
N GLY A 90 29.58 5.53 -27.47
CA GLY A 90 28.89 4.64 -28.43
C GLY A 90 27.69 3.90 -27.86
N PHE A 91 27.36 4.08 -26.57
CA PHE A 91 26.10 3.56 -26.00
C PHE A 91 24.89 4.18 -26.71
N SER A 92 23.89 3.35 -27.00
CA SER A 92 22.64 3.73 -27.64
C SER A 92 21.44 3.44 -26.74
N TYR A 93 20.30 4.09 -26.97
CA TYR A 93 19.12 3.85 -26.14
C TYR A 93 18.63 2.39 -26.16
N PRO A 94 18.64 1.68 -27.31
CA PRO A 94 18.32 0.25 -27.34
C PRO A 94 19.16 -0.64 -26.42
N ASP A 95 20.39 -0.24 -26.09
CA ASP A 95 21.26 -1.02 -25.18
C ASP A 95 20.68 -1.10 -23.76
N PHE A 96 19.80 -0.16 -23.36
CA PHE A 96 19.08 -0.23 -22.09
C PHE A 96 18.11 -1.41 -22.02
N ALA A 97 17.54 -1.86 -23.14
CA ALA A 97 16.52 -2.91 -23.14
C ALA A 97 17.04 -4.24 -22.59
N HIS A 98 18.34 -4.53 -22.73
CA HIS A 98 18.98 -5.71 -22.15
C HIS A 98 18.99 -5.70 -20.61
N ASN A 99 18.89 -4.53 -20.00
CA ASN A 99 18.88 -4.34 -18.55
C ASN A 99 17.47 -4.12 -17.99
N PHE A 100 16.45 -4.10 -18.85
CA PHE A 100 15.06 -4.14 -18.43
C PHE A 100 14.69 -5.59 -18.11
N ARG A 101 14.87 -6.01 -16.85
CA ARG A 101 14.83 -7.43 -16.48
C ARG A 101 13.52 -7.92 -15.92
N ALA A 102 12.75 -7.05 -15.25
CA ALA A 102 11.50 -7.43 -14.59
C ALA A 102 11.63 -8.67 -13.65
N GLU A 103 12.81 -8.90 -13.07
CA GLU A 103 13.14 -10.13 -12.34
C GLU A 103 12.36 -10.30 -11.02
N PHE A 104 11.84 -9.21 -10.46
CA PHE A 104 10.95 -9.19 -9.30
C PHE A 104 9.51 -8.81 -9.66
N PHE A 105 9.16 -8.80 -10.95
CA PHE A 105 7.79 -8.59 -11.39
C PHE A 105 6.90 -9.78 -11.03
N ASP A 106 6.11 -9.61 -9.98
CA ASP A 106 5.00 -10.49 -9.62
C ASP A 106 3.66 -9.79 -9.96
N PRO A 107 3.00 -10.18 -11.07
CA PRO A 107 1.72 -9.58 -11.46
C PRO A 107 0.61 -9.84 -10.44
N LYS A 108 0.69 -10.92 -9.65
CA LYS A 108 -0.29 -11.21 -8.60
C LYS A 108 -0.13 -10.26 -7.41
N GLN A 109 1.12 -9.93 -7.06
CA GLN A 109 1.40 -8.94 -6.03
C GLN A 109 0.90 -7.56 -6.46
N TRP A 110 1.16 -7.16 -7.71
CA TRP A 110 0.65 -5.91 -8.25
C TRP A 110 -0.88 -5.86 -8.21
N ALA A 111 -1.55 -6.94 -8.64
CA ALA A 111 -3.00 -7.05 -8.56
C ALA A 111 -3.52 -6.92 -7.13
N ASP A 112 -2.84 -7.52 -6.14
CA ASP A 112 -3.20 -7.40 -4.73
C ASP A 112 -3.05 -5.95 -4.23
N ILE A 113 -1.97 -5.26 -4.60
CA ILE A 113 -1.73 -3.83 -4.24
C ILE A 113 -2.81 -2.94 -4.86
N PHE A 114 -3.10 -3.11 -6.15
CA PHE A 114 -4.09 -2.29 -6.86
C PHE A 114 -5.52 -2.56 -6.38
N ALA A 115 -5.85 -3.79 -6.01
CA ALA A 115 -7.14 -4.08 -5.40
C ALA A 115 -7.24 -3.47 -3.99
N ALA A 116 -6.16 -3.57 -3.20
CA ALA A 116 -6.10 -3.01 -1.86
C ALA A 116 -6.15 -1.48 -1.84
N SER A 117 -5.73 -0.81 -2.93
CA SER A 117 -5.82 0.65 -3.06
C SER A 117 -7.25 1.17 -3.26
N GLY A 118 -8.22 0.29 -3.51
CA GLY A 118 -9.61 0.64 -3.78
C GLY A 118 -9.90 0.97 -5.25
N ALA A 119 -8.89 0.98 -6.12
CA ALA A 119 -9.13 1.19 -7.55
C ALA A 119 -10.17 0.21 -8.12
N GLN A 120 -10.80 0.59 -9.23
CA GLN A 120 -11.78 -0.21 -9.95
C GLN A 120 -11.30 -0.59 -11.36
N TYR A 121 -10.22 0.03 -11.83
CA TYR A 121 -9.56 -0.30 -13.08
C TYR A 121 -8.06 -0.02 -13.03
N VAL A 122 -7.31 -0.66 -13.92
CA VAL A 122 -5.86 -0.47 -14.08
C VAL A 122 -5.55 -0.26 -15.55
N VAL A 123 -4.70 0.70 -15.88
CA VAL A 123 -4.21 0.98 -17.23
C VAL A 123 -2.70 0.84 -17.23
N ILE A 124 -2.16 -0.06 -18.06
CA ILE A 124 -0.72 -0.25 -18.22
C ILE A 124 -0.24 0.32 -19.56
N THR A 125 0.93 0.98 -19.57
CA THR A 125 1.62 1.33 -20.81
C THR A 125 2.02 0.07 -21.56
N ALA A 126 1.23 -0.35 -22.54
CA ALA A 126 1.63 -1.40 -23.47
C ALA A 126 2.78 -0.88 -24.34
N LYS A 127 2.67 0.35 -24.83
CA LYS A 127 3.73 1.06 -25.56
C LYS A 127 3.75 2.54 -25.19
N HIS A 128 4.92 3.08 -24.82
CA HIS A 128 5.15 4.52 -24.66
C HIS A 128 5.83 5.12 -25.91
N HIS A 129 6.12 6.42 -25.92
CA HIS A 129 6.71 7.15 -27.07
C HIS A 129 8.08 6.61 -27.53
N GLU A 130 8.78 5.83 -26.69
CA GLU A 130 10.00 5.12 -27.05
C GLU A 130 9.75 3.93 -28.00
N GLY A 131 8.50 3.53 -28.20
CA GLY A 131 8.12 2.44 -29.10
C GLY A 131 8.37 1.03 -28.57
N TYR A 132 8.97 0.88 -27.39
CA TYR A 132 9.16 -0.43 -26.76
C TYR A 132 7.82 -1.00 -26.33
N CYS A 133 7.52 -2.23 -26.76
CA CYS A 133 6.26 -2.90 -26.47
C CYS A 133 6.43 -3.86 -25.27
N ASN A 134 5.64 -3.69 -24.21
CA ASN A 134 5.60 -4.59 -23.04
C ASN A 134 4.85 -5.92 -23.30
N TRP A 135 4.64 -6.26 -24.58
CA TRP A 135 3.97 -7.46 -25.03
C TRP A 135 4.60 -7.94 -26.35
N PRO A 136 4.42 -9.21 -26.75
CA PRO A 136 4.97 -9.76 -27.99
C PRO A 136 4.24 -9.24 -29.24
N SER A 137 4.41 -7.94 -29.52
CA SER A 137 3.78 -7.26 -30.66
C SER A 137 4.22 -7.90 -31.99
N PRO A 138 3.28 -8.18 -32.91
CA PRO A 138 3.59 -8.80 -34.20
C PRO A 138 4.38 -7.88 -35.15
N VAL A 139 4.46 -6.57 -34.86
CA VAL A 139 5.11 -5.56 -35.71
C VAL A 139 6.23 -4.79 -34.99
N SER A 140 6.68 -5.30 -33.84
CA SER A 140 7.78 -4.74 -33.03
C SER A 140 8.90 -5.74 -32.83
N TRP A 141 9.25 -6.49 -33.88
CA TRP A 141 10.31 -7.50 -33.82
C TRP A 141 11.60 -6.92 -33.23
N ASN A 142 12.17 -7.62 -32.23
CA ASN A 142 13.39 -7.23 -31.51
C ASN A 142 13.31 -5.89 -30.73
N TRP A 143 12.12 -5.32 -30.56
CA TRP A 143 11.86 -4.12 -29.74
C TRP A 143 10.60 -4.30 -28.89
N ASN A 144 10.55 -5.44 -28.17
CA ASN A 144 9.49 -5.79 -27.26
C ASN A 144 9.98 -6.69 -26.10
N SER A 145 9.18 -6.82 -25.05
CA SER A 145 9.54 -7.54 -23.80
C SER A 145 9.71 -9.04 -23.93
N ASN A 146 9.17 -9.65 -24.98
CA ASN A 146 9.39 -11.05 -25.27
C ASN A 146 10.73 -11.27 -26.01
N ASP A 147 11.08 -10.36 -26.92
CA ASP A 147 12.27 -10.50 -27.76
C ASP A 147 13.54 -9.96 -27.11
N VAL A 148 13.47 -8.96 -26.23
CA VAL A 148 14.64 -8.39 -25.53
C VAL A 148 14.27 -7.93 -24.12
N GLY A 149 15.18 -8.12 -23.16
CA GLY A 149 14.95 -7.83 -21.75
C GLY A 149 14.24 -8.98 -21.02
N PRO A 150 12.98 -8.86 -20.56
CA PRO A 150 12.34 -9.82 -19.67
C PRO A 150 12.08 -11.22 -20.24
N LYS A 151 12.03 -11.36 -21.58
CA LYS A 151 11.59 -12.58 -22.27
C LYS A 151 10.19 -13.04 -21.85
N ARG A 152 9.28 -12.06 -21.70
CA ARG A 152 7.97 -12.25 -21.05
C ARG A 152 6.92 -11.32 -21.65
N ASP A 153 5.69 -11.79 -21.74
CA ASP A 153 4.51 -10.96 -22.04
C ASP A 153 4.05 -10.27 -20.75
N LEU A 154 4.48 -9.03 -20.53
CA LEU A 154 4.20 -8.33 -19.27
C LEU A 154 2.75 -7.83 -19.21
N VAL A 155 2.20 -7.40 -20.34
CA VAL A 155 0.79 -6.97 -20.46
C VAL A 155 -0.14 -8.16 -20.22
N GLY A 156 0.11 -9.30 -20.87
CA GLY A 156 -0.69 -10.51 -20.70
C GLY A 156 -0.68 -11.02 -19.26
N ASP A 157 0.50 -11.12 -18.66
CA ASP A 157 0.64 -11.62 -17.29
C ASP A 157 -0.07 -10.75 -16.26
N LEU A 158 -0.02 -9.41 -16.42
CA LEU A 158 -0.79 -8.51 -15.55
C LEU A 158 -2.29 -8.64 -15.80
N ALA A 159 -2.71 -8.70 -17.07
CA ALA A 159 -4.13 -8.85 -17.43
C ALA A 159 -4.74 -10.12 -16.80
N ASP A 160 -4.02 -11.23 -16.87
CA ASP A 160 -4.44 -12.51 -16.30
C ASP A 160 -4.48 -12.47 -14.77
N ALA A 161 -3.49 -11.85 -14.12
CA ALA A 161 -3.50 -11.69 -12.66
C ALA A 161 -4.66 -10.82 -12.18
N ILE A 162 -4.92 -9.70 -12.85
CA ILE A 162 -6.02 -8.79 -12.55
C ILE A 162 -7.36 -9.53 -12.65
N ARG A 163 -7.60 -10.23 -13.76
CA ARG A 163 -8.85 -10.98 -14.00
C ARG A 163 -9.06 -12.15 -13.07
N SER A 164 -7.98 -12.87 -12.73
CA SER A 164 -8.08 -14.08 -11.92
C SER A 164 -8.19 -13.82 -10.42
N LYS A 165 -7.74 -12.66 -9.94
CA LYS A 165 -7.67 -12.35 -8.51
C LYS A 165 -8.56 -11.22 -8.03
N THR A 166 -9.01 -10.36 -8.92
CA THR A 166 -9.66 -9.10 -8.54
C THR A 166 -10.92 -8.85 -9.36
N ASN A 167 -11.69 -7.84 -8.97
CA ASN A 167 -12.80 -7.32 -9.77
C ASN A 167 -12.39 -6.08 -10.59
N LEU A 168 -11.09 -5.78 -10.67
CA LEU A 168 -10.58 -4.64 -11.42
C LEU A 168 -10.79 -4.86 -12.92
N ARG A 169 -11.19 -3.79 -13.61
CA ARG A 169 -11.19 -3.73 -15.07
C ARG A 169 -9.75 -3.54 -15.56
N PHE A 170 -9.38 -4.21 -16.65
CA PHE A 170 -8.06 -4.10 -17.25
C PHE A 170 -8.08 -3.19 -18.47
N GLY A 171 -7.18 -2.22 -18.53
CA GLY A 171 -7.04 -1.24 -19.59
C GLY A 171 -5.62 -1.16 -20.10
N ILE A 172 -5.47 -0.60 -21.29
CA ILE A 172 -4.18 -0.48 -21.97
C ILE A 172 -3.99 0.97 -22.40
N TYR A 173 -2.77 1.47 -22.16
CA TYR A 173 -2.27 2.67 -22.80
C TYR A 173 -1.44 2.33 -24.02
N HIS A 174 -1.64 3.09 -25.10
CA HIS A 174 -0.86 2.98 -26.32
C HIS A 174 -0.49 4.36 -26.85
N SER A 175 0.81 4.59 -27.03
CA SER A 175 1.27 5.77 -27.75
C SER A 175 1.13 5.61 -29.26
N MET A 176 0.42 6.56 -29.86
CA MET A 176 0.15 6.61 -31.29
C MET A 176 1.43 6.78 -32.12
N PHE A 177 2.41 7.53 -31.63
CA PHE A 177 3.70 7.80 -32.30
C PHE A 177 4.91 7.15 -31.63
N GLU A 178 6.06 7.23 -32.31
CA GLU A 178 7.36 6.81 -31.77
C GLU A 178 8.43 7.86 -32.12
N TRP A 179 9.13 8.43 -31.13
CA TRP A 179 10.00 9.61 -31.32
C TRP A 179 10.97 9.47 -32.50
N PHE A 180 11.64 8.33 -32.60
CA PHE A 180 12.75 8.12 -33.52
C PHE A 180 12.51 6.96 -34.50
N ASN A 181 11.27 6.49 -34.65
CA ASN A 181 10.95 5.46 -35.64
C ASN A 181 11.10 6.03 -37.07
N PRO A 182 11.91 5.43 -37.95
CA PRO A 182 12.14 5.95 -39.29
C PRO A 182 10.87 6.13 -40.13
N LEU A 183 9.88 5.24 -39.99
CA LEU A 183 8.61 5.34 -40.71
C LEU A 183 7.81 6.56 -40.22
N TYR A 184 7.75 6.78 -38.90
CA TYR A 184 7.06 7.95 -38.34
C TYR A 184 7.75 9.25 -38.75
N LEU A 185 9.09 9.28 -38.69
CA LEU A 185 9.86 10.44 -39.12
C LEU A 185 9.66 10.75 -40.61
N ALA A 186 9.55 9.72 -41.47
CA ALA A 186 9.25 9.89 -42.89
C ALA A 186 7.84 10.43 -43.12
N ASP A 187 6.83 9.88 -42.44
CA ASP A 187 5.44 10.36 -42.51
C ASP A 187 5.36 11.82 -42.04
N LYS A 188 6.01 12.15 -40.91
CA LYS A 188 6.10 13.52 -40.38
C LYS A 188 6.80 14.47 -41.35
N ALA A 189 7.92 14.06 -41.96
CA ALA A 189 8.64 14.86 -42.96
C ALA A 189 7.81 15.09 -44.23
N SER A 190 6.88 14.20 -44.56
CA SER A 190 5.92 14.38 -45.65
C SER A 190 4.81 15.39 -45.34
N GLY A 191 4.74 15.90 -44.11
CA GLY A 191 3.62 16.68 -43.59
C GLY A 191 2.38 15.82 -43.35
N TYR A 192 2.56 14.56 -42.91
CA TYR A 192 1.50 13.58 -42.65
C TYR A 192 0.62 13.25 -43.86
N LYS A 193 1.18 13.36 -45.09
CA LYS A 193 0.51 12.98 -46.34
C LYS A 193 0.59 11.48 -46.62
N GLN A 194 1.64 10.85 -46.12
CA GLN A 194 1.78 9.39 -46.09
C GLN A 194 1.30 8.88 -44.72
N GLN A 195 0.84 7.64 -44.65
CA GLN A 195 0.39 6.97 -43.42
C GLN A 195 1.11 5.62 -43.27
N THR A 196 2.36 5.53 -43.73
CA THR A 196 3.12 4.27 -43.78
C THR A 196 3.34 3.73 -42.37
N PHE A 197 3.73 4.59 -41.42
CA PHE A 197 3.88 4.23 -40.02
C PHE A 197 2.54 3.78 -39.43
N VAL A 198 1.46 4.52 -39.68
CA VAL A 198 0.14 4.16 -39.14
C VAL A 198 -0.32 2.79 -39.64
N ASN A 199 -0.15 2.50 -40.93
CA ASN A 199 -0.58 1.25 -41.56
C ASN A 199 0.24 0.03 -41.15
N HIS A 200 1.54 0.21 -40.94
CA HIS A 200 2.46 -0.90 -40.67
C HIS A 200 2.86 -1.04 -39.19
N LYS A 201 2.54 -0.04 -38.35
CA LYS A 201 2.92 -0.01 -36.94
C LYS A 201 1.72 0.23 -36.02
N THR A 202 1.19 1.46 -35.99
CA THR A 202 0.19 1.89 -35.00
C THR A 202 -1.09 1.06 -35.05
N MET A 203 -1.69 0.91 -36.24
CA MET A 203 -2.96 0.20 -36.36
C MET A 203 -2.84 -1.31 -36.08
N PRO A 204 -1.90 -2.06 -36.71
CA PRO A 204 -1.71 -3.46 -36.38
C PRO A 204 -1.54 -3.75 -34.87
N GLU A 205 -0.81 -2.87 -34.15
CA GLU A 205 -0.66 -2.97 -32.69
C GLU A 205 -1.98 -2.78 -31.95
N LEU A 206 -2.77 -1.75 -32.29
CA LEU A 206 -4.06 -1.49 -31.63
C LEU A 206 -5.05 -2.64 -31.84
N PHE A 207 -5.14 -3.19 -33.06
CA PHE A 207 -5.98 -4.37 -33.32
C PHE A 207 -5.50 -5.60 -32.54
N ASP A 208 -4.19 -5.88 -32.51
CA ASP A 208 -3.64 -7.00 -31.75
C ASP A 208 -3.91 -6.86 -30.25
N LEU A 209 -3.70 -5.68 -29.67
CA LEU A 209 -3.96 -5.41 -28.25
C LEU A 209 -5.43 -5.67 -27.87
N VAL A 210 -6.37 -5.22 -28.70
CA VAL A 210 -7.80 -5.43 -28.45
C VAL A 210 -8.16 -6.91 -28.54
N LEU A 211 -7.77 -7.57 -29.63
CA LEU A 211 -8.11 -8.97 -29.90
C LEU A 211 -7.44 -9.93 -28.91
N ARG A 212 -6.22 -9.61 -28.47
CA ARG A 212 -5.44 -10.45 -27.56
C ARG A 212 -5.87 -10.26 -26.13
N TYR A 213 -5.93 -9.00 -25.67
CA TYR A 213 -6.09 -8.70 -24.26
C TYR A 213 -7.48 -8.28 -23.85
N HIS A 214 -8.43 -8.04 -24.76
CA HIS A 214 -9.80 -7.66 -24.41
C HIS A 214 -9.88 -6.55 -23.34
N PRO A 215 -9.23 -5.38 -23.55
CA PRO A 215 -9.21 -4.32 -22.55
C PRO A 215 -10.59 -3.65 -22.43
N SER A 216 -10.94 -3.26 -21.21
CA SER A 216 -12.09 -2.39 -20.94
C SER A 216 -11.78 -0.90 -21.16
N ILE A 217 -10.51 -0.53 -21.30
CA ILE A 217 -10.09 0.85 -21.65
C ILE A 217 -8.99 0.80 -22.69
N ILE A 218 -9.11 1.61 -23.75
CA ILE A 218 -7.99 1.95 -24.63
C ILE A 218 -7.68 3.43 -24.44
N TRP A 219 -6.55 3.69 -23.80
CA TRP A 219 -6.05 5.03 -23.49
C TRP A 219 -4.99 5.41 -24.52
N SER A 220 -5.37 6.19 -25.53
CA SER A 220 -4.46 6.65 -26.59
C SER A 220 -3.66 7.86 -26.15
N ASP A 221 -2.48 8.08 -26.73
CA ASP A 221 -1.68 9.28 -26.47
C ASP A 221 -0.67 9.60 -27.57
N GLY A 222 -0.16 10.83 -27.59
CA GLY A 222 0.91 11.22 -28.51
C GLY A 222 0.46 11.21 -29.97
N ALA A 223 -0.67 11.86 -30.25
CA ALA A 223 -1.27 11.92 -31.58
C ALA A 223 -1.15 13.34 -32.22
N PRO A 224 0.06 13.86 -32.51
CA PRO A 224 0.25 15.26 -32.94
C PRO A 224 -0.36 15.63 -34.31
N ALA A 225 -0.72 14.64 -35.13
CA ALA A 225 -1.45 14.82 -36.40
C ALA A 225 -2.95 14.57 -36.22
N THR A 226 -3.76 14.87 -37.24
CA THR A 226 -5.21 14.70 -37.16
C THR A 226 -5.64 13.24 -37.06
N SER A 227 -6.85 13.02 -36.54
CA SER A 227 -7.51 11.72 -36.43
C SER A 227 -7.62 10.97 -37.76
N ASP A 228 -7.67 11.70 -38.89
CA ASP A 228 -7.61 11.14 -40.25
C ASP A 228 -6.25 10.49 -40.54
N TYR A 229 -5.14 11.17 -40.24
CA TYR A 229 -3.81 10.60 -40.42
C TYR A 229 -3.64 9.35 -39.55
N TRP A 230 -4.15 9.39 -38.32
CA TRP A 230 -4.07 8.26 -37.41
C TRP A 230 -5.01 7.12 -37.74
N LYS A 231 -6.00 7.30 -38.63
CA LYS A 231 -7.10 6.34 -38.90
C LYS A 231 -7.92 6.01 -37.65
N SER A 232 -8.00 6.98 -36.73
CA SER A 232 -8.62 6.76 -35.42
C SER A 232 -10.11 6.50 -35.56
N LYS A 233 -10.79 7.20 -36.46
CA LYS A 233 -12.25 7.07 -36.63
C LYS A 233 -12.63 5.70 -37.17
N GLU A 234 -11.86 5.15 -38.11
CA GLU A 234 -12.04 3.79 -38.63
C GLU A 234 -11.80 2.74 -37.54
N PHE A 235 -10.75 2.91 -36.73
CA PHE A 235 -10.48 2.02 -35.60
C PHE A 235 -11.60 2.07 -34.55
N LEU A 236 -12.05 3.26 -34.16
CA LEU A 236 -13.12 3.43 -33.16
C LEU A 236 -14.46 2.88 -33.66
N ALA A 237 -14.80 3.08 -34.94
CA ALA A 237 -15.99 2.48 -35.52
C ALA A 237 -15.94 0.94 -35.45
N TRP A 238 -14.81 0.33 -35.82
CA TRP A 238 -14.62 -1.11 -35.64
C TRP A 238 -14.69 -1.53 -34.16
N LEU A 239 -14.06 -0.76 -33.27
CA LEU A 239 -14.03 -1.02 -31.84
C LEU A 239 -15.45 -1.12 -31.25
N TYR A 240 -16.35 -0.23 -31.66
CA TYR A 240 -17.71 -0.16 -31.14
C TYR A 240 -18.71 -1.06 -31.87
N ASN A 241 -18.42 -1.50 -33.10
CA ASN A 241 -19.33 -2.36 -33.86
C ASN A 241 -18.97 -3.84 -33.75
N ASP A 242 -17.69 -4.17 -33.90
CA ASP A 242 -17.23 -5.50 -34.28
C ASP A 242 -16.26 -6.14 -33.29
N SER A 243 -15.58 -5.34 -32.46
CA SER A 243 -14.62 -5.85 -31.50
C SER A 243 -15.27 -6.73 -30.42
N PRO A 244 -14.51 -7.64 -29.78
CA PRO A 244 -15.04 -8.49 -28.70
C PRO A 244 -15.31 -7.73 -27.39
N VAL A 245 -14.96 -6.45 -27.30
CA VAL A 245 -15.12 -5.60 -26.10
C VAL A 245 -16.09 -4.44 -26.31
N LYS A 246 -16.78 -4.38 -27.45
CA LYS A 246 -17.64 -3.27 -27.87
C LYS A 246 -18.69 -2.82 -26.84
N ASP A 247 -19.19 -3.75 -26.04
CA ASP A 247 -20.25 -3.51 -25.05
C ASP A 247 -19.73 -2.84 -23.76
N GLU A 248 -18.41 -2.83 -23.53
CA GLU A 248 -17.84 -2.32 -22.29
C GLU A 248 -16.65 -1.37 -22.46
N VAL A 249 -15.93 -1.44 -23.57
CA VAL A 249 -14.71 -0.66 -23.78
C VAL A 249 -15.00 0.84 -23.75
N VAL A 250 -14.09 1.61 -23.16
CA VAL A 250 -14.10 3.06 -23.25
C VAL A 250 -12.78 3.60 -23.79
N VAL A 251 -12.84 4.75 -24.45
CA VAL A 251 -11.66 5.45 -24.96
C VAL A 251 -11.60 6.90 -24.49
N ASN A 252 -10.37 7.40 -24.34
CA ASN A 252 -10.12 8.80 -24.01
C ASN A 252 -10.24 9.73 -25.23
N ASP A 253 -9.84 10.99 -25.08
CA ASP A 253 -9.97 12.05 -26.07
C ASP A 253 -8.70 12.36 -26.89
N ARG A 254 -7.68 11.48 -26.87
CA ARG A 254 -6.35 11.75 -27.44
C ARG A 254 -6.05 11.01 -28.77
N TRP A 255 -7.07 10.92 -29.62
CA TRP A 255 -7.05 10.19 -30.88
C TRP A 255 -6.55 11.00 -32.08
N GLY A 256 -6.18 12.27 -31.89
CA GLY A 256 -5.63 13.16 -32.90
C GLY A 256 -5.55 14.61 -32.40
N SER A 257 -4.82 15.47 -33.09
CA SER A 257 -4.73 16.89 -32.73
C SER A 257 -6.05 17.66 -32.82
N ASP A 258 -7.07 17.05 -33.42
CA ASP A 258 -8.45 17.52 -33.52
C ASP A 258 -9.39 16.94 -32.46
N SER A 259 -8.96 16.00 -31.60
CA SER A 259 -9.85 15.29 -30.66
C SER A 259 -9.84 15.77 -29.22
N ASP A 260 -8.73 16.35 -28.75
CA ASP A 260 -8.57 16.73 -27.34
C ASP A 260 -9.73 17.63 -26.85
N CYS A 261 -10.33 17.25 -25.72
CA CYS A 261 -11.48 17.90 -25.09
C CYS A 261 -12.72 18.04 -26.00
N LYS A 262 -12.84 17.20 -27.04
CA LYS A 262 -13.92 17.27 -28.05
C LYS A 262 -14.57 15.93 -28.38
N HIS A 263 -13.78 14.85 -28.46
CA HIS A 263 -14.21 13.54 -28.94
C HIS A 263 -13.77 12.44 -27.98
N GLY A 264 -14.41 11.27 -28.03
CA GLY A 264 -14.11 10.13 -27.15
C GLY A 264 -15.15 9.92 -26.03
N ASP A 265 -15.12 8.77 -25.37
CA ASP A 265 -16.12 8.43 -24.34
C ASP A 265 -15.93 9.24 -23.04
N PHE A 266 -14.70 9.70 -22.79
CA PHE A 266 -14.38 10.61 -21.69
C PHE A 266 -13.22 11.53 -22.07
N TYR A 267 -13.19 12.71 -21.45
CA TYR A 267 -12.17 13.72 -21.74
C TYR A 267 -11.07 13.71 -20.70
N ASN A 268 -9.82 13.80 -21.14
CA ASN A 268 -8.72 14.23 -20.30
C ASN A 268 -8.45 15.73 -20.50
N CYS A 269 -8.65 16.29 -21.71
CA CYS A 269 -8.33 17.67 -22.11
C CYS A 269 -6.83 18.03 -22.01
N GLU A 270 -6.19 17.78 -20.87
CA GLU A 270 -4.76 17.93 -20.61
C GLU A 270 -4.31 16.99 -19.46
N ASP A 271 -3.01 16.90 -19.20
CA ASP A 271 -2.50 16.19 -18.03
C ASP A 271 -2.91 16.91 -16.74
N ARG A 272 -3.32 16.15 -15.71
CA ARG A 272 -3.77 16.70 -14.42
C ARG A 272 -4.93 17.70 -14.55
N TYR A 273 -5.76 17.53 -15.58
CA TYR A 273 -6.92 18.37 -15.80
C TYR A 273 -7.82 18.40 -14.57
N HIS A 274 -8.30 19.59 -14.22
CA HIS A 274 -9.34 19.80 -13.23
C HIS A 274 -10.20 20.98 -13.70
N PRO A 275 -11.51 20.78 -13.93
CA PRO A 275 -12.36 21.83 -14.46
C PRO A 275 -12.76 22.86 -13.39
N ASP A 276 -12.86 24.14 -13.77
CA ASP A 276 -13.37 25.19 -12.87
C ASP A 276 -14.90 25.09 -12.64
N LYS A 277 -15.61 24.47 -13.59
CA LYS A 277 -17.07 24.34 -13.60
C LYS A 277 -17.46 22.90 -13.94
N LEU A 278 -18.61 22.46 -13.44
CA LEU A 278 -19.08 21.11 -13.69
C LEU A 278 -19.20 20.80 -15.20
N PRO A 279 -18.40 19.86 -15.74
CA PRO A 279 -18.48 19.50 -17.16
C PRO A 279 -19.79 18.79 -17.50
N LYS A 280 -20.22 18.88 -18.76
CA LYS A 280 -21.38 18.15 -19.29
C LYS A 280 -21.04 16.74 -19.78
N HIS A 281 -19.77 16.52 -20.11
CA HIS A 281 -19.24 15.27 -20.60
C HIS A 281 -18.44 14.58 -19.50
N LYS A 282 -18.36 13.24 -19.53
CA LYS A 282 -17.51 12.51 -18.59
C LYS A 282 -16.05 12.88 -18.83
N TRP A 283 -15.28 12.95 -17.75
CA TRP A 283 -13.87 13.28 -17.80
C TRP A 283 -13.08 12.46 -16.78
N GLU A 284 -11.76 12.40 -16.97
CA GLU A 284 -10.80 11.71 -16.12
C GLU A 284 -9.57 12.61 -15.89
N SER A 285 -9.20 12.82 -14.63
CA SER A 285 -7.92 13.42 -14.26
C SER A 285 -6.87 12.34 -14.21
N CYS A 286 -5.94 12.32 -15.16
CA CYS A 286 -4.74 11.49 -15.07
C CYS A 286 -3.64 12.28 -14.34
N ILE A 287 -3.16 11.75 -13.22
CA ILE A 287 -2.15 12.42 -12.38
C ILE A 287 -1.01 11.47 -12.00
N THR A 288 0.10 12.03 -11.55
CA THR A 288 1.27 11.29 -11.08
C THR A 288 1.45 11.39 -9.56
N LEU A 289 1.80 10.27 -8.91
CA LEU A 289 2.23 10.30 -7.51
C LEU A 289 3.59 10.98 -7.35
N ASP A 290 4.53 10.75 -8.26
CA ASP A 290 5.73 11.58 -8.38
C ASP A 290 5.33 12.89 -9.07
N LYS A 291 5.53 14.04 -8.43
CA LYS A 291 5.09 15.36 -8.89
C LYS A 291 5.68 15.75 -10.25
N TYR A 292 6.76 15.09 -10.69
CA TYR A 292 7.53 15.48 -11.87
C TYR A 292 7.53 14.45 -13.00
N SER A 293 7.13 13.20 -12.76
CA SER A 293 7.34 12.12 -13.74
C SER A 293 6.27 11.05 -13.68
N TRP A 294 5.98 10.45 -14.85
CA TRP A 294 5.16 9.25 -14.94
C TRP A 294 6.02 7.99 -14.72
N GLY A 295 7.21 7.95 -15.34
CA GLY A 295 8.18 6.87 -15.15
C GLY A 295 8.91 6.92 -13.79
N PHE A 296 9.55 5.82 -13.43
CA PHE A 296 10.35 5.72 -12.21
C PHE A 296 11.59 6.62 -12.25
N ARG A 297 11.84 7.35 -11.16
CA ARG A 297 13.03 8.17 -10.96
C ARG A 297 13.77 7.74 -9.70
N ARG A 298 15.03 7.33 -9.85
CA ARG A 298 15.86 6.84 -8.74
C ARG A 298 16.40 7.97 -7.87
N GLU A 299 16.40 9.20 -8.37
CA GLU A 299 16.86 10.40 -7.69
C GLU A 299 15.78 11.10 -6.87
N SER A 300 14.53 10.66 -6.95
CA SER A 300 13.40 11.27 -6.25
C SER A 300 13.56 11.20 -4.73
N ARG A 301 13.17 12.28 -4.06
CA ARG A 301 13.10 12.40 -2.59
C ARG A 301 11.66 12.42 -2.13
N LEU A 302 11.41 12.24 -0.83
CA LEU A 302 10.04 12.17 -0.28
C LEU A 302 9.16 13.36 -0.68
N PHE A 303 9.71 14.57 -0.72
CA PHE A 303 8.95 15.78 -1.09
C PHE A 303 8.59 15.86 -2.58
N ASP A 304 9.23 15.05 -3.43
CA ASP A 304 8.90 14.94 -4.85
C ASP A 304 7.62 14.12 -5.07
N TYR A 305 7.08 13.47 -4.04
CA TYR A 305 5.83 12.73 -4.12
C TYR A 305 4.67 13.53 -3.54
N LEU A 306 3.46 13.28 -4.03
CA LEU A 306 2.24 13.76 -3.38
C LEU A 306 2.19 13.26 -1.93
N SER A 307 1.83 14.14 -1.01
CA SER A 307 1.46 13.74 0.34
C SER A 307 0.12 12.99 0.31
N ASN A 308 -0.20 12.28 1.40
CA ASN A 308 -1.49 11.61 1.53
C ASN A 308 -2.64 12.64 1.51
N GLU A 309 -2.45 13.82 2.08
CA GLU A 309 -3.41 14.93 2.07
C GLU A 309 -3.64 15.48 0.66
N GLU A 310 -2.56 15.75 -0.09
CA GLU A 310 -2.63 16.22 -1.48
C GLU A 310 -3.36 15.20 -2.36
N LEU A 311 -3.06 13.91 -2.20
CA LEU A 311 -3.71 12.82 -2.92
C LEU A 311 -5.21 12.75 -2.61
N MET A 312 -5.57 12.76 -1.32
CA MET A 312 -6.97 12.65 -0.90
C MET A 312 -7.79 13.86 -1.31
N GLU A 313 -7.25 15.08 -1.23
CA GLU A 313 -7.92 16.29 -1.70
C GLU A 313 -8.16 16.23 -3.21
N THR A 314 -7.16 15.77 -3.98
CA THR A 314 -7.28 15.62 -5.44
C THR A 314 -8.34 14.58 -5.82
N LEU A 315 -8.40 13.46 -5.10
CA LEU A 315 -9.43 12.43 -5.31
C LEU A 315 -10.83 13.00 -5.05
N ILE A 316 -11.03 13.63 -3.90
CA ILE A 316 -12.35 14.14 -3.49
C ILE A 316 -12.82 15.24 -4.43
N SER A 317 -11.95 16.19 -4.79
CA SER A 317 -12.30 17.28 -5.71
C SER A 317 -12.67 16.75 -7.10
N THR A 318 -11.90 15.80 -7.64
CA THR A 318 -12.16 15.16 -8.92
C THR A 318 -13.55 14.52 -8.96
N VAL A 319 -13.90 13.74 -7.93
CA VAL A 319 -15.20 13.07 -7.85
C VAL A 319 -16.34 14.08 -7.63
N ALA A 320 -16.13 15.14 -6.85
CA ALA A 320 -17.12 16.21 -6.66
C ALA A 320 -17.50 16.90 -7.98
N TYR A 321 -16.53 17.07 -8.88
CA TYR A 321 -16.71 17.57 -10.25
C TYR A 321 -17.07 16.47 -11.27
N GLY A 322 -17.36 15.25 -10.83
CA GLY A 322 -17.89 14.16 -11.66
C GLY A 322 -16.83 13.40 -12.47
N GLY A 323 -15.55 13.66 -12.22
CA GLY A 323 -14.45 12.99 -12.89
C GLY A 323 -14.18 11.59 -12.33
N ASN A 324 -13.33 10.85 -13.04
CA ASN A 324 -12.55 9.76 -12.48
C ASN A 324 -11.12 10.24 -12.21
N LEU A 325 -10.46 9.67 -11.19
CA LEU A 325 -9.03 9.85 -10.95
C LEU A 325 -8.28 8.63 -11.48
N LEU A 326 -7.31 8.86 -12.36
CA LEU A 326 -6.36 7.84 -12.81
C LEU A 326 -4.97 8.16 -12.26
N LEU A 327 -4.59 7.42 -11.20
CA LEU A 327 -3.40 7.69 -10.41
C LEU A 327 -2.21 6.87 -10.89
N ASN A 328 -1.15 7.51 -11.34
CA ASN A 328 0.02 6.84 -11.87
C ASN A 328 1.04 6.40 -10.82
N VAL A 329 1.57 5.18 -11.02
CA VAL A 329 2.82 4.68 -10.44
C VAL A 329 3.85 4.41 -11.53
N GLY A 330 5.13 4.62 -11.20
CA GLY A 330 6.26 4.28 -12.05
C GLY A 330 7.07 3.12 -11.45
N PRO A 331 6.88 1.86 -11.90
CA PRO A 331 7.65 0.72 -11.40
C PRO A 331 9.11 0.76 -11.83
N THR A 332 9.96 0.11 -11.04
CA THR A 332 11.40 -0.02 -11.32
C THR A 332 11.65 -0.97 -12.49
N SER A 333 12.81 -0.89 -13.16
CA SER A 333 13.18 -1.83 -14.24
C SER A 333 13.21 -3.31 -13.83
N TRP A 334 13.38 -3.59 -12.55
CA TRP A 334 13.35 -4.95 -12.00
C TRP A 334 11.94 -5.39 -11.56
N GLY A 335 10.91 -4.56 -11.68
CA GLY A 335 9.50 -4.98 -11.54
C GLY A 335 8.87 -4.78 -10.16
N THR A 336 9.47 -3.96 -9.28
CA THR A 336 8.84 -3.61 -7.99
C THR A 336 8.09 -2.29 -8.08
N ILE A 337 6.91 -2.24 -7.46
CA ILE A 337 6.30 -0.98 -7.03
C ILE A 337 7.07 -0.54 -5.78
N THR A 338 7.63 0.67 -5.77
CA THR A 338 8.45 1.11 -4.64
C THR A 338 7.61 1.32 -3.38
N PRO A 339 8.18 1.14 -2.17
CA PRO A 339 7.42 1.24 -0.92
C PRO A 339 6.66 2.56 -0.75
N ILE A 340 7.17 3.68 -1.30
CA ILE A 340 6.47 4.97 -1.25
C ILE A 340 5.20 4.96 -2.10
N PHE A 341 5.22 4.38 -3.31
CA PHE A 341 4.01 4.24 -4.12
C PHE A 341 3.02 3.27 -3.47
N GLU A 342 3.51 2.12 -2.98
CA GLU A 342 2.67 1.14 -2.29
C GLU A 342 2.00 1.74 -1.05
N GLU A 343 2.74 2.48 -0.20
CA GLU A 343 2.16 3.13 0.98
C GLU A 343 1.07 4.14 0.61
N ARG A 344 1.28 5.02 -0.38
CA ARG A 344 0.26 5.99 -0.80
C ARG A 344 -1.01 5.31 -1.31
N LEU A 345 -0.84 4.25 -2.09
CA LEU A 345 -1.95 3.45 -2.60
C LEU A 345 -2.72 2.74 -1.47
N LEU A 346 -2.02 2.10 -0.55
CA LEU A 346 -2.64 1.38 0.57
C LEU A 346 -3.32 2.34 1.55
N THR A 347 -2.74 3.51 1.81
CA THR A 347 -3.34 4.55 2.65
C THR A 347 -4.63 5.10 2.03
N MET A 348 -4.64 5.37 0.72
CA MET A 348 -5.86 5.72 -0.02
C MET A 348 -6.92 4.60 0.09
N GLY A 349 -6.49 3.34 -0.07
CA GLY A 349 -7.37 2.18 0.04
C GLY A 349 -7.99 1.98 1.42
N GLN A 350 -7.20 2.18 2.49
CA GLN A 350 -7.69 2.15 3.87
C GLN A 350 -8.77 3.21 4.10
N TRP A 351 -8.56 4.42 3.59
CA TRP A 351 -9.57 5.48 3.66
C TRP A 351 -10.84 5.13 2.87
N LEU A 352 -10.69 4.54 1.68
CA LEU A 352 -11.81 4.13 0.82
C LEU A 352 -12.61 2.96 1.40
N LYS A 353 -12.02 2.09 2.23
CA LYS A 353 -12.79 1.07 2.96
C LYS A 353 -13.84 1.68 3.88
N ILE A 354 -13.55 2.85 4.46
CA ILE A 354 -14.43 3.58 5.38
C ILE A 354 -15.37 4.51 4.62
N ASN A 355 -14.82 5.32 3.71
CA ASN A 355 -15.53 6.42 3.07
C ASN A 355 -15.97 6.13 1.62
N GLY A 356 -15.71 4.93 1.10
CA GLY A 356 -15.94 4.58 -0.31
C GLY A 356 -17.40 4.69 -0.75
N GLU A 357 -18.37 4.57 0.16
CA GLU A 357 -19.78 4.83 -0.16
C GLU A 357 -20.01 6.26 -0.66
N ALA A 358 -19.24 7.23 -0.15
CA ALA A 358 -19.26 8.64 -0.52
C ALA A 358 -18.47 8.94 -1.82
N ILE A 359 -17.85 7.93 -2.43
CA ILE A 359 -17.07 8.04 -3.66
C ILE A 359 -17.67 7.21 -4.79
N TYR A 360 -17.76 5.89 -4.64
CA TYR A 360 -18.18 5.01 -5.73
C TYR A 360 -19.66 5.18 -6.07
N LYS A 361 -19.96 5.16 -7.38
CA LYS A 361 -21.32 5.31 -7.93
C LYS A 361 -22.02 6.61 -7.55
N THR A 362 -21.25 7.61 -7.15
CA THR A 362 -21.77 8.93 -6.81
C THR A 362 -21.90 9.81 -8.04
N LYS A 363 -22.61 10.93 -7.86
CA LYS A 363 -22.80 11.97 -8.86
C LYS A 363 -22.47 13.34 -8.22
N PRO A 364 -22.07 14.31 -9.04
CA PRO A 364 -21.95 15.70 -8.61
C PRO A 364 -23.25 16.18 -7.95
N TRP A 365 -23.13 16.82 -6.79
CA TRP A 365 -24.27 17.52 -6.21
C TRP A 365 -24.46 18.90 -6.88
N LYS A 366 -25.56 19.59 -6.58
CA LYS A 366 -25.82 20.96 -7.10
C LYS A 366 -24.72 21.98 -6.76
N TYR A 367 -23.92 21.69 -5.74
CA TYR A 367 -22.73 22.45 -5.35
C TYR A 367 -21.58 21.47 -5.15
N GLN A 368 -20.38 21.81 -5.63
CA GLN A 368 -19.18 20.97 -5.55
C GLN A 368 -18.41 21.24 -4.25
N VAL A 369 -18.23 22.51 -3.91
CA VAL A 369 -17.42 23.00 -2.79
C VAL A 369 -18.22 23.99 -1.96
N ASP A 370 -17.97 24.04 -0.65
CA ASP A 370 -18.62 24.99 0.25
C ASP A 370 -18.19 26.43 -0.03
N SER A 371 -19.12 27.37 0.14
CA SER A 371 -18.88 28.78 -0.16
C SER A 371 -17.89 29.46 0.78
N LYS A 372 -17.70 28.92 1.99
CA LYS A 372 -16.80 29.50 3.01
C LYS A 372 -15.63 28.60 3.38
N GLN A 373 -15.66 27.32 3.00
CA GLN A 373 -14.63 26.34 3.34
C GLN A 373 -14.14 25.62 2.08
N LYS A 374 -12.92 25.96 1.64
CA LYS A 374 -12.37 25.47 0.35
C LYS A 374 -12.08 23.97 0.33
N LYS A 375 -11.87 23.34 1.49
CA LYS A 375 -11.63 21.90 1.64
C LYS A 375 -12.85 21.14 2.16
N LEU A 376 -14.04 21.66 1.91
CA LEU A 376 -15.32 21.01 2.20
C LEU A 376 -16.06 20.80 0.89
N TRP A 377 -16.14 19.54 0.48
CA TRP A 377 -16.68 19.10 -0.80
C TRP A 377 -18.01 18.40 -0.62
N TYR A 378 -18.87 18.47 -1.64
CA TYR A 378 -20.18 17.83 -1.63
C TYR A 378 -20.39 16.89 -2.81
N ILE A 379 -20.89 15.71 -2.50
CA ILE A 379 -21.09 14.61 -3.44
C ILE A 379 -22.49 14.01 -3.19
N GLN A 380 -23.19 13.52 -4.21
CA GLN A 380 -24.51 12.93 -4.06
C GLN A 380 -24.53 11.45 -4.44
N LYS A 381 -25.30 10.65 -3.70
CA LYS A 381 -25.68 9.28 -4.09
C LYS A 381 -27.14 9.07 -3.76
N ASP A 382 -27.94 8.68 -4.75
CA ASP A 382 -29.39 8.55 -4.62
C ASP A 382 -30.01 9.82 -4.00
N ASN A 383 -30.62 9.70 -2.81
CA ASN A 383 -31.22 10.80 -2.05
C ASN A 383 -30.34 11.29 -0.89
N SER A 384 -29.11 10.77 -0.78
CA SER A 384 -28.15 11.17 0.24
C SER A 384 -27.10 12.11 -0.35
N VAL A 385 -26.70 13.10 0.45
CA VAL A 385 -25.59 14.01 0.11
C VAL A 385 -24.49 13.76 1.13
N TYR A 386 -23.25 13.76 0.68
CA TYR A 386 -22.07 13.56 1.49
C TYR A 386 -21.30 14.87 1.55
N ALA A 387 -20.88 15.25 2.74
CA ALA A 387 -19.95 16.35 2.98
C ALA A 387 -18.58 15.75 3.31
N LEU A 388 -17.58 15.97 2.45
CA LEU A 388 -16.23 15.44 2.61
C LEU A 388 -15.27 16.57 2.95
N PHE A 389 -14.45 16.40 3.98
CA PHE A 389 -13.53 17.43 4.44
C PHE A 389 -12.21 16.85 4.93
N SER A 390 -11.12 17.62 4.78
CA SER A 390 -9.75 17.21 5.17
C SER A 390 -9.16 18.06 6.30
N GLU A 391 -9.92 18.99 6.87
CA GLU A 391 -9.52 19.80 8.03
C GLU A 391 -10.48 19.58 9.19
N TRP A 392 -10.04 18.87 10.24
CA TRP A 392 -10.83 18.71 11.45
C TRP A 392 -10.89 20.05 12.20
N PRO A 393 -12.10 20.57 12.54
CA PRO A 393 -12.21 21.86 13.22
C PRO A 393 -11.52 21.88 14.60
N ASN A 394 -10.63 22.84 14.84
CA ASN A 394 -9.99 23.07 16.14
C ASN A 394 -10.92 23.83 17.09
N GLY A 395 -11.93 23.15 17.66
CA GLY A 395 -12.93 23.76 18.55
C GLY A 395 -12.77 23.45 20.04
N GLY A 396 -11.62 22.92 20.48
CA GLY A 396 -11.40 22.49 21.86
C GLY A 396 -12.40 21.40 22.27
N SER A 397 -13.22 21.63 23.30
CA SER A 397 -14.19 20.64 23.81
C SER A 397 -15.45 20.46 22.95
N SER A 398 -15.66 21.27 21.89
CA SER A 398 -16.84 21.17 21.03
C SER A 398 -16.55 21.57 19.57
N PRO A 399 -15.77 20.77 18.81
CA PRO A 399 -15.50 21.05 17.42
C PRO A 399 -16.79 21.05 16.59
N THR A 400 -16.95 22.07 15.75
CA THR A 400 -18.17 22.29 14.98
C THR A 400 -17.82 22.49 13.51
N LEU A 401 -18.50 21.77 12.62
CA LEU A 401 -18.40 21.93 11.17
C LEU A 401 -19.65 22.64 10.65
N THR A 402 -19.45 23.73 9.90
CA THR A 402 -20.53 24.55 9.37
C THR A 402 -20.74 24.27 7.89
N LEU A 403 -21.90 23.73 7.53
CA LEU A 403 -22.28 23.45 6.14
C LEU A 403 -23.11 24.61 5.59
N THR A 404 -22.49 25.56 4.87
CA THR A 404 -23.15 26.81 4.46
C THR A 404 -24.14 26.62 3.32
N LEU A 405 -23.92 25.62 2.48
CA LEU A 405 -24.75 25.32 1.31
C LEU A 405 -25.87 24.31 1.61
N VAL A 406 -25.85 23.68 2.78
CA VAL A 406 -26.89 22.75 3.25
C VAL A 406 -27.90 23.51 4.09
N LYS A 407 -29.17 23.48 3.68
CA LYS A 407 -30.28 24.07 4.44
C LYS A 407 -31.08 22.96 5.12
N ALA A 408 -31.14 22.94 6.46
CA ALA A 408 -31.93 21.94 7.20
C ALA A 408 -33.42 21.95 6.81
N ALA A 409 -33.97 23.12 6.49
CA ALA A 409 -35.35 23.27 6.01
C ALA A 409 -35.61 22.58 4.64
N GLN A 410 -34.57 22.14 3.92
CA GLN A 410 -34.69 21.35 2.68
C GLN A 410 -34.79 19.83 2.93
N GLY A 411 -34.94 19.39 4.19
CA GLY A 411 -35.42 18.05 4.54
C GLY A 411 -34.40 17.12 5.21
N TYR A 412 -33.11 17.43 5.20
CA TYR A 412 -32.11 16.56 5.83
C TYR A 412 -32.25 16.60 7.36
N SER A 413 -32.51 15.43 7.96
CA SER A 413 -32.78 15.33 9.40
C SER A 413 -31.84 14.38 10.14
N ASN A 414 -30.95 13.68 9.42
CA ASN A 414 -29.98 12.77 10.01
C ASN A 414 -28.61 12.96 9.36
N PHE A 415 -27.60 13.17 10.21
CA PHE A 415 -26.21 13.40 9.85
C PHE A 415 -25.37 12.30 10.51
N THR A 416 -24.62 11.56 9.71
CA THR A 416 -23.84 10.42 10.19
C THR A 416 -22.41 10.54 9.69
N LEU A 417 -21.44 10.59 10.61
CA LEU A 417 -20.02 10.48 10.27
C LEU A 417 -19.71 9.02 9.91
N LEU A 418 -19.11 8.79 8.75
CA LEU A 418 -18.68 7.44 8.36
C LEU A 418 -17.46 7.01 9.19
N ASP A 419 -17.52 5.80 9.74
CA ASP A 419 -16.48 5.22 10.62
C ASP A 419 -16.08 3.78 10.24
N GLY A 420 -16.62 3.26 9.14
CA GLY A 420 -16.38 1.88 8.66
C GLY A 420 -17.37 0.85 9.21
N GLY A 421 -18.29 1.26 10.09
CA GLY A 421 -19.38 0.44 10.62
C GLY A 421 -20.76 1.07 10.36
N SER A 422 -21.58 1.20 11.40
CA SER A 422 -22.90 1.84 11.29
C SER A 422 -22.85 3.36 11.15
N GLY A 423 -21.66 3.96 11.30
CA GLY A 423 -21.47 5.40 11.39
C GLY A 423 -21.87 5.97 12.76
N ILE A 424 -21.38 7.19 13.02
CA ILE A 424 -21.65 7.94 14.25
C ILE A 424 -22.72 8.99 13.96
N ASN A 425 -23.88 8.88 14.58
CA ASN A 425 -24.92 9.91 14.47
C ASN A 425 -24.47 11.20 15.14
N LEU A 426 -24.55 12.31 14.41
CA LEU A 426 -24.08 13.61 14.84
C LEU A 426 -25.26 14.49 15.26
N HIS A 427 -25.04 15.25 16.33
CA HIS A 427 -25.96 16.32 16.70
C HIS A 427 -25.73 17.52 15.78
N PHE A 428 -26.81 18.17 15.35
CA PHE A 428 -26.73 19.39 14.56
C PHE A 428 -27.68 20.46 15.09
N THR A 429 -27.31 21.72 14.89
CA THR A 429 -28.15 22.89 15.11
C THR A 429 -28.30 23.68 13.82
N THR A 430 -29.28 24.57 13.79
CA THR A 430 -29.54 25.43 12.64
C THR A 430 -29.53 26.88 13.07
N ASP A 431 -28.69 27.70 12.43
CA ASP A 431 -28.66 29.14 12.65
C ASP A 431 -28.78 29.86 11.30
N GLY A 432 -29.75 30.77 11.16
CA GLY A 432 -30.01 31.46 9.89
C GLY A 432 -30.29 30.53 8.69
N GLY A 433 -30.68 29.27 8.93
CA GLY A 433 -30.86 28.25 7.89
C GLY A 433 -29.58 27.51 7.47
N VAL A 434 -28.43 27.82 8.07
CA VAL A 434 -27.16 27.09 7.93
C VAL A 434 -27.11 25.94 8.93
N VAL A 435 -26.52 24.81 8.54
CA VAL A 435 -26.36 23.64 9.41
C VAL A 435 -25.00 23.68 10.11
N ASN A 436 -25.01 23.60 11.44
CA ASN A 436 -23.82 23.44 12.26
C ASN A 436 -23.82 22.05 12.89
N ILE A 437 -22.78 21.26 12.61
CA ILE A 437 -22.66 19.87 13.05
C ILE A 437 -21.65 19.80 14.18
N ALA A 438 -22.07 19.29 15.34
CA ALA A 438 -21.17 18.99 16.44
C ALA A 438 -20.41 17.70 16.12
N LEU A 439 -19.08 17.80 16.03
CA LEU A 439 -18.19 16.68 15.80
C LEU A 439 -17.66 16.11 17.13
N PRO A 440 -17.20 14.85 17.14
CA PRO A 440 -16.42 14.33 18.25
C PRO A 440 -15.17 15.19 18.51
N ILE A 441 -14.68 15.21 19.76
CA ILE A 441 -13.50 16.01 20.16
C ILE A 441 -12.28 15.69 19.29
N ALA A 442 -12.11 14.43 18.92
CA ALA A 442 -11.07 13.96 18.01
C ALA A 442 -11.69 13.13 16.89
N PRO A 443 -11.07 13.10 15.69
CA PRO A 443 -11.53 12.26 14.59
C PRO A 443 -11.53 10.76 14.97
N PRO A 444 -12.40 9.95 14.33
CA PRO A 444 -12.38 8.50 14.52
C PRO A 444 -11.01 7.90 14.20
N VAL A 445 -10.58 6.93 15.01
CA VAL A 445 -9.32 6.21 14.80
C VAL A 445 -9.35 5.52 13.44
N GLY A 446 -8.24 5.57 12.70
CA GLY A 446 -8.13 5.01 11.35
C GLY A 446 -8.59 5.95 10.22
N THR A 447 -9.13 7.13 10.56
CA THR A 447 -9.43 8.20 9.60
C THR A 447 -8.63 9.45 9.96
N PHE A 448 -7.48 9.65 9.32
CA PHE A 448 -6.55 10.74 9.69
C PHE A 448 -6.32 11.79 8.59
N ILE A 449 -6.85 11.59 7.39
CA ILE A 449 -6.57 12.47 6.23
C ILE A 449 -7.81 13.24 5.78
N ALA A 450 -8.97 12.57 5.72
CA ALA A 450 -10.24 13.17 5.36
C ALA A 450 -11.41 12.38 5.98
N TRP A 451 -12.58 12.99 6.03
CA TRP A 451 -13.78 12.42 6.65
C TRP A 451 -15.00 12.71 5.80
N ALA A 452 -16.01 11.84 5.87
CA ALA A 452 -17.27 11.99 5.17
C ALA A 452 -18.46 11.97 6.15
N ILE A 453 -19.35 12.96 6.01
CA ILE A 453 -20.63 12.99 6.71
C ILE A 453 -21.74 12.72 5.70
N LYS A 454 -22.48 11.64 5.93
CA LYS A 454 -23.68 11.30 5.17
C LYS A 454 -24.89 12.07 5.70
N MET A 455 -25.60 12.73 4.79
CA MET A 455 -26.82 13.47 5.05
C MET A 455 -27.97 12.78 4.34
N ASN A 456 -28.93 12.26 5.10
CA ASN A 456 -30.07 11.54 4.54
C ASN A 456 -31.27 12.47 4.35
N ALA A 457 -31.80 12.55 3.13
CA ALA A 457 -33.10 13.18 2.90
C ALA A 457 -34.21 12.34 3.57
N PRO A 458 -35.32 12.96 3.99
CA PRO A 458 -36.39 12.24 4.64
C PRO A 458 -37.10 11.37 3.60
N LYS A 459 -37.45 10.13 3.96
CA LYS A 459 -38.27 9.28 3.10
C LYS A 459 -39.54 10.05 2.74
N ARG A 460 -39.72 10.38 1.46
CA ARG A 460 -40.95 10.98 0.95
C ARG A 460 -42.09 10.06 1.35
N LYS A 461 -42.98 10.49 2.24
CA LYS A 461 -44.23 9.76 2.51
C LYS A 461 -44.93 9.63 1.17
N THR A 462 -45.01 8.41 0.64
CA THR A 462 -45.93 8.09 -0.44
C THR A 462 -47.32 8.42 0.10
N ILE A 463 -47.91 9.49 -0.42
CA ILE A 463 -49.32 9.80 -0.23
C ILE A 463 -50.05 8.70 -1.00
N ALA A 464 -50.37 7.60 -0.30
CA ALA A 464 -51.35 6.66 -0.78
C ALA A 464 -52.67 7.43 -0.88
N ALA A 465 -53.20 7.52 -2.10
CA ALA A 465 -54.51 8.12 -2.34
C ALA A 465 -55.55 7.42 -1.47
N ASP A 466 -56.30 8.23 -0.72
CA ASP A 466 -57.51 7.83 -0.02
C ASP A 466 -58.45 7.11 -0.98
N ASN A 467 -58.76 5.85 -0.69
CA ASN A 467 -60.07 5.31 -0.98
C ASN A 467 -60.53 4.38 0.15
N LYS A 468 -61.62 4.80 0.77
CA LYS A 468 -62.32 4.18 1.89
C LYS A 468 -62.89 2.81 1.51
N ALA A 469 -62.68 1.82 2.39
CA ALA A 469 -63.75 0.93 2.86
C ALA A 469 -63.28 0.19 4.13
N ALA A 470 -64.10 0.24 5.18
CA ALA A 470 -63.94 -0.48 6.45
C ALA A 470 -65.03 -1.58 6.56
N PRO A 471 -65.10 -2.39 7.63
CA PRO A 471 -64.07 -3.31 8.17
C PRO A 471 -64.65 -4.72 8.43
N ALA A 472 -63.81 -5.74 8.66
CA ALA A 472 -64.26 -7.00 9.28
C ALA A 472 -63.24 -7.53 10.30
N LYS A 473 -63.76 -7.81 11.51
CA LYS A 473 -63.08 -8.27 12.72
C LYS A 473 -62.70 -9.77 12.67
N LYS A 474 -61.63 -10.13 13.40
CA LYS A 474 -61.40 -11.30 14.29
C LYS A 474 -59.88 -11.51 14.40
N ALA A 475 -59.25 -11.98 15.46
CA ALA A 475 -59.49 -12.10 16.91
C ALA A 475 -58.12 -12.40 17.53
N LYS A 476 -57.91 -12.04 18.80
CA LYS A 476 -56.69 -12.30 19.61
C LYS A 476 -56.35 -13.79 19.73
N VAL A 477 -55.05 -14.11 19.79
CA VAL A 477 -54.50 -15.06 20.78
C VAL A 477 -53.14 -14.52 21.29
N GLN A 478 -53.03 -14.39 22.61
CA GLN A 478 -51.79 -14.19 23.36
C GLN A 478 -51.28 -15.54 23.86
N GLY A 479 -49.96 -15.69 23.96
CA GLY A 479 -49.32 -16.51 24.99
C GLY A 479 -48.20 -17.43 24.51
N ALA A 480 -46.94 -17.05 24.77
CA ALA A 480 -46.03 -17.75 25.70
C ALA A 480 -44.57 -17.27 25.52
N LYS A 481 -43.93 -16.97 26.66
CA LYS A 481 -42.49 -16.71 26.82
C LYS A 481 -41.70 -18.03 26.70
N SER A 482 -40.50 -18.01 26.12
CA SER A 482 -39.23 -18.19 26.85
C SER A 482 -38.02 -18.45 25.92
N ASN A 483 -36.87 -18.04 26.46
CA ASN A 483 -35.49 -18.43 26.18
C ASN A 483 -34.68 -17.76 25.04
N SER A 484 -33.75 -16.95 25.57
CA SER A 484 -32.45 -16.54 25.08
C SER A 484 -31.70 -17.53 24.21
N ASN A 485 -30.99 -17.01 23.22
CA ASN A 485 -29.54 -17.22 23.07
C ASN A 485 -28.93 -16.12 22.22
N ASN A 486 -28.06 -15.33 22.87
CA ASN A 486 -27.10 -14.45 22.22
C ASN A 486 -26.06 -15.30 21.50
N VAL A 487 -25.73 -14.96 20.25
CA VAL A 487 -24.47 -15.33 19.62
C VAL A 487 -23.81 -14.01 19.25
N SER A 488 -22.67 -13.75 19.89
CA SER A 488 -21.82 -12.58 19.73
C SER A 488 -20.82 -12.77 18.58
N ASP A 489 -20.58 -11.66 17.90
CA ASP A 489 -19.55 -11.42 16.88
C ASP A 489 -18.12 -11.41 17.44
N ASP A 490 -17.18 -11.52 16.47
CA ASP A 490 -15.84 -10.93 16.35
C ASP A 490 -14.65 -11.40 17.21
N ASP A 491 -13.50 -11.55 16.54
CA ASP A 491 -12.17 -11.19 17.07
C ASP A 491 -11.17 -10.87 15.92
N GLU A 492 -10.94 -9.57 15.69
CA GLU A 492 -9.70 -9.00 15.09
C GLU A 492 -8.96 -8.15 16.16
N PRO A 493 -7.62 -8.02 16.10
CA PRO A 493 -6.78 -7.68 17.25
C PRO A 493 -6.66 -6.18 17.55
N LYS A 494 -6.74 -5.81 18.84
CA LYS A 494 -6.54 -4.45 19.37
C LYS A 494 -5.06 -4.15 19.67
N THR A 495 -4.59 -2.96 19.33
CA THR A 495 -3.27 -2.42 19.72
C THR A 495 -3.34 -1.68 21.06
N THR A 496 -2.57 -2.14 22.06
CA THR A 496 -2.51 -1.59 23.42
C THR A 496 -1.35 -0.60 23.60
N LYS A 497 -1.62 0.60 24.15
CA LYS A 497 -0.59 1.58 24.59
C LYS A 497 0.27 0.96 25.71
N ILE A 498 1.59 1.11 25.63
CA ILE A 498 2.54 0.62 26.65
C ILE A 498 2.80 1.74 27.67
N ILE A 499 2.44 1.54 28.93
CA ILE A 499 2.77 2.46 30.03
C ILE A 499 3.95 1.86 30.81
N ILE A 500 5.08 2.57 30.89
CA ILE A 500 6.23 2.14 31.69
C ILE A 500 6.04 2.65 33.13
N LYS A 501 5.89 1.73 34.09
CA LYS A 501 5.86 1.99 35.54
C LYS A 501 6.97 1.15 36.18
N GLY A 502 8.14 1.74 36.48
CA GLY A 502 9.34 1.05 36.97
C GLY A 502 10.43 0.81 35.90
N ARG A 503 11.44 -0.01 36.18
CA ARG A 503 12.55 -0.31 35.24
C ARG A 503 12.10 -1.09 33.99
N VAL A 504 10.99 -1.83 34.05
CA VAL A 504 10.49 -2.67 32.95
C VAL A 504 8.99 -2.44 32.74
N PRO A 505 8.50 -2.21 31.50
CA PRO A 505 7.06 -2.13 31.25
C PRO A 505 6.33 -3.46 31.45
N VAL A 506 5.06 -3.38 31.83
CA VAL A 506 4.15 -4.53 31.75
C VAL A 506 3.96 -4.94 30.29
N ASP A 507 4.04 -6.24 30.01
CA ASP A 507 3.90 -6.78 28.65
C ASP A 507 2.58 -6.30 28.00
N PRO A 508 2.59 -5.70 26.79
CA PRO A 508 1.42 -5.06 26.18
C PRO A 508 0.27 -6.04 25.86
N GLN A 509 0.57 -7.34 25.77
CA GLN A 509 -0.41 -8.40 25.58
C GLN A 509 -1.09 -8.84 26.89
N CYS A 510 -0.60 -8.38 28.04
CA CYS A 510 -1.27 -8.54 29.33
C CYS A 510 -2.36 -7.46 29.50
N THR A 511 -3.34 -7.43 28.59
CA THR A 511 -4.35 -6.36 28.47
C THR A 511 -5.11 -6.05 29.76
N GLY A 512 -5.26 -7.02 30.66
CA GLY A 512 -5.88 -6.84 31.98
C GLY A 512 -5.02 -6.14 33.05
N LYS A 513 -3.72 -5.92 32.80
CA LYS A 513 -2.76 -5.35 33.78
C LYS A 513 -1.91 -4.19 33.26
N VAL A 514 -1.82 -3.99 31.94
CA VAL A 514 -0.97 -2.95 31.27
C VAL A 514 -1.17 -1.53 31.82
N ASN A 515 -2.36 -1.17 32.30
CA ASN A 515 -2.65 0.18 32.81
C ASN A 515 -2.85 0.26 34.33
N VAL A 516 -2.83 -0.86 35.05
CA VAL A 516 -3.27 -0.96 36.45
C VAL A 516 -2.28 -1.68 37.38
N ALA A 517 -1.13 -2.10 36.84
CA ALA A 517 -0.07 -2.78 37.57
C ALA A 517 1.31 -2.36 37.05
N HIS A 518 2.34 -2.72 37.81
CA HIS A 518 3.75 -2.57 37.45
C HIS A 518 4.49 -3.89 37.67
N VAL A 519 5.67 -4.05 37.05
CA VAL A 519 6.52 -5.22 37.28
C VAL A 519 7.15 -5.13 38.67
N LEU A 520 7.02 -6.18 39.46
CA LEU A 520 7.53 -6.25 40.83
C LEU A 520 9.05 -6.08 40.84
N GLN A 521 9.52 -5.21 41.74
CA GLN A 521 10.94 -4.91 41.95
C GLN A 521 11.28 -4.95 43.44
N GLU A 522 12.37 -5.64 43.81
CA GLU A 522 12.92 -5.66 45.17
C GLU A 522 14.43 -5.36 45.13
N GLY A 523 14.80 -4.11 45.44
CA GLY A 523 16.17 -3.62 45.25
C GLY A 523 16.56 -3.67 43.76
N ASP A 524 17.68 -4.35 43.46
CA ASP A 524 18.13 -4.59 42.09
C ASP A 524 17.47 -5.80 41.41
N ASN A 525 16.62 -6.54 42.12
CA ASN A 525 15.91 -7.68 41.54
C ASN A 525 14.61 -7.22 40.87
N VAL A 526 14.65 -7.16 39.54
CA VAL A 526 13.45 -7.01 38.70
C VAL A 526 12.93 -8.40 38.33
N TYR A 527 11.69 -8.71 38.69
CA TYR A 527 11.08 -10.03 38.41
C TYR A 527 10.51 -10.10 36.98
N ASN A 528 11.42 -10.04 36.00
CA ASN A 528 11.15 -10.14 34.56
C ASN A 528 12.21 -11.01 33.87
N PHE A 529 11.80 -11.89 32.95
CA PHE A 529 12.74 -12.60 32.07
C PHE A 529 12.23 -12.71 30.64
N MET A 530 13.17 -12.78 29.70
CA MET A 530 12.95 -13.17 28.32
C MET A 530 13.87 -14.35 27.97
N LEU A 531 13.30 -15.42 27.44
CA LEU A 531 14.00 -16.64 27.10
C LEU A 531 13.82 -16.99 25.63
N ASN A 532 14.87 -17.54 25.02
CA ASN A 532 14.82 -17.99 23.63
C ASN A 532 15.41 -19.39 23.44
N GLN A 533 14.89 -20.12 22.46
CA GLN A 533 15.38 -21.44 22.09
C GLN A 533 15.22 -21.65 20.58
N THR A 534 16.36 -21.72 19.88
CA THR A 534 16.39 -22.01 18.44
C THR A 534 16.94 -23.41 18.18
N ASN A 535 16.23 -24.15 17.32
CA ASN A 535 16.63 -25.41 16.74
C ASN A 535 16.30 -25.39 15.24
N LEU A 536 17.31 -25.06 14.44
CA LEU A 536 17.26 -24.95 12.98
C LEU A 536 16.91 -26.27 12.29
N GLN A 537 17.34 -27.42 12.85
CA GLN A 537 17.08 -28.75 12.26
C GLN A 537 15.59 -29.06 12.14
N HIS A 538 14.79 -28.53 13.07
CA HIS A 538 13.34 -28.70 13.07
C HIS A 538 12.59 -27.40 12.79
N ASN A 539 13.30 -26.39 12.27
CA ASN A 539 12.78 -25.05 12.04
C ASN A 539 11.99 -24.55 13.27
N ASN A 540 12.54 -24.67 14.47
CA ASN A 540 11.88 -24.35 15.72
C ASN A 540 12.57 -23.14 16.37
N ASN A 541 11.93 -21.97 16.33
CA ASN A 541 12.38 -20.78 17.05
C ASN A 541 11.31 -20.39 18.08
N LYS A 542 11.57 -20.62 19.36
CA LYS A 542 10.59 -20.50 20.44
C LYS A 542 11.05 -19.49 21.48
N TYR A 543 10.14 -18.62 21.91
CA TYR A 543 10.38 -17.71 23.01
C TYR A 543 9.48 -18.02 24.21
N TYR A 544 9.91 -17.56 25.38
CA TYR A 544 9.13 -17.62 26.62
C TYR A 544 9.50 -16.42 27.49
N MET A 545 8.52 -15.61 27.88
CA MET A 545 8.72 -14.49 28.80
C MET A 545 7.85 -14.64 30.03
N GLY A 546 8.28 -14.01 31.11
CA GLY A 546 7.57 -14.01 32.38
C GLY A 546 7.73 -12.70 33.12
N GLN A 547 6.68 -12.28 33.83
CA GLN A 547 6.67 -11.11 34.72
C GLN A 547 5.90 -11.42 36.00
N VAL A 548 6.40 -10.94 37.14
CA VAL A 548 5.58 -10.79 38.36
C VAL A 548 5.05 -9.36 38.38
N LEU A 549 3.75 -9.20 38.56
CA LEU A 549 3.02 -7.95 38.52
C LEU A 549 2.43 -7.64 39.88
N GLU A 550 2.54 -6.40 40.32
CA GLU A 550 1.86 -5.85 41.50
C GLU A 550 0.89 -4.77 41.05
N ASP A 551 -0.36 -4.85 41.49
CA ASP A 551 -1.37 -3.83 41.17
C ASP A 551 -0.99 -2.49 41.81
N ASP A 552 -1.22 -1.38 41.10
CA ASP A 552 -0.77 -0.06 41.54
C ASP A 552 -1.46 0.41 42.84
N ASN A 553 -2.66 -0.12 43.11
CA ASN A 553 -3.39 0.13 44.35
C ASN A 553 -2.86 -0.71 45.54
N GLY A 554 -1.84 -1.53 45.31
CA GLY A 554 -1.21 -2.42 46.28
C GLY A 554 -2.03 -3.66 46.63
N GLY A 555 -1.38 -4.67 47.20
CA GLY A 555 -2.03 -5.79 47.88
C GLY A 555 -2.50 -6.95 47.00
N ASN A 556 -2.39 -6.86 45.68
CA ASN A 556 -2.69 -7.95 44.74
C ASN A 556 -1.49 -8.23 43.84
N PHE A 557 -1.13 -9.51 43.71
CA PHE A 557 -0.01 -9.94 42.88
C PHE A 557 -0.51 -10.84 41.75
N SER A 558 0.15 -10.79 40.60
CA SER A 558 -0.15 -11.68 39.48
C SER A 558 1.13 -12.12 38.79
N VAL A 559 1.12 -13.30 38.18
CA VAL A 559 2.23 -13.79 37.35
C VAL A 559 1.74 -13.91 35.92
N TRP A 560 2.44 -13.22 35.02
CA TRP A 560 2.19 -13.22 33.59
C TRP A 560 3.24 -14.07 32.88
N PHE A 561 2.80 -14.91 31.95
CA PHE A 561 3.68 -15.63 31.03
C PHE A 561 3.15 -15.48 29.60
N ARG A 562 4.07 -15.31 28.65
CA ARG A 562 3.77 -15.37 27.21
C ARG A 562 4.82 -16.20 26.50
N TRP A 563 4.39 -17.15 25.67
CA TRP A 563 5.31 -18.04 24.97
C TRP A 563 4.75 -18.47 23.63
N GLY A 564 5.63 -18.81 22.69
CA GLY A 564 5.21 -19.21 21.37
C GLY A 564 6.36 -19.36 20.41
N ARG A 565 6.01 -19.55 19.14
CA ARG A 565 6.97 -19.48 18.04
C ARG A 565 7.12 -18.01 17.62
N VAL A 566 8.35 -17.56 17.42
CA VAL A 566 8.62 -16.20 16.92
C VAL A 566 7.91 -16.00 15.57
N GLY A 567 7.20 -14.87 15.39
CA GLY A 567 6.38 -14.58 14.21
C GLY A 567 5.02 -15.30 14.11
N LYS A 568 4.55 -15.96 15.18
CA LYS A 568 3.21 -16.59 15.25
C LYS A 568 2.47 -16.15 16.52
N THR A 569 1.15 -16.32 16.52
CA THR A 569 0.28 -15.99 17.67
C THR A 569 0.78 -16.69 18.94
N ALA A 570 0.94 -15.90 20.01
CA ALA A 570 1.47 -16.35 21.29
C ALA A 570 0.42 -17.05 22.14
N GLN A 571 0.84 -17.98 22.99
CA GLN A 571 0.05 -18.45 24.13
C GLN A 571 0.37 -17.57 25.34
N THR A 572 -0.62 -17.34 26.18
CA THR A 572 -0.51 -16.48 27.36
C THR A 572 -1.07 -17.16 28.61
N SER A 573 -0.64 -16.72 29.78
CA SER A 573 -1.17 -17.16 31.08
C SER A 573 -1.03 -16.02 32.08
N LEU A 574 -2.16 -15.59 32.66
CA LEU A 574 -2.21 -14.66 33.78
C LEU A 574 -2.81 -15.38 35.00
N GLN A 575 -2.10 -15.41 36.12
CA GLN A 575 -2.58 -16.02 37.36
C GLN A 575 -2.44 -15.05 38.52
N SER A 576 -3.49 -14.89 39.33
CA SER A 576 -3.49 -14.00 40.49
C SER A 576 -3.17 -14.75 41.78
N TYR A 577 -2.47 -14.06 42.68
CA TYR A 577 -1.98 -14.59 43.95
C TYR A 577 -2.28 -13.59 45.07
N PHE A 578 -2.70 -14.12 46.23
CA PHE A 578 -3.01 -13.32 47.42
C PHE A 578 -1.76 -12.96 48.24
N SER A 579 -0.58 -13.45 47.83
CA SER A 579 0.70 -13.22 48.49
C SER A 579 1.80 -13.01 47.46
N LYS A 580 2.62 -11.99 47.70
CA LYS A 580 3.84 -11.69 46.95
C LYS A 580 4.75 -12.91 46.84
N GLN A 581 4.96 -13.61 47.95
CA GLN A 581 5.84 -14.77 48.04
C GLN A 581 5.34 -15.92 47.15
N GLN A 582 4.03 -16.13 47.07
CA GLN A 582 3.46 -17.16 46.20
C GLN A 582 3.66 -16.83 44.72
N ALA A 583 3.49 -15.56 44.32
CA ALA A 583 3.73 -15.11 42.96
C ALA A 583 5.21 -15.27 42.55
N ILE A 584 6.15 -14.86 43.42
CA ILE A 584 7.58 -15.06 43.19
C ILE A 584 7.93 -16.55 43.08
N GLN A 585 7.36 -17.40 43.94
CA GLN A 585 7.62 -18.85 43.90
C GLN A 585 7.21 -19.48 42.58
N GLU A 586 6.04 -19.17 42.04
CA GLU A 586 5.62 -19.73 40.75
C GLU A 586 6.47 -19.20 39.60
N PHE A 587 6.82 -17.91 39.62
CA PHE A 587 7.74 -17.32 38.64
C PHE A 587 9.11 -18.02 38.62
N VAL A 588 9.74 -18.17 39.79
CA VAL A 588 11.06 -18.82 39.95
C VAL A 588 11.00 -20.29 39.56
N LYS A 589 9.95 -21.00 39.98
CA LYS A 589 9.70 -22.39 39.60
C LYS A 589 9.60 -22.53 38.09
N LYS A 590 8.91 -21.60 37.42
CA LYS A 590 8.77 -21.65 35.96
C LYS A 590 10.06 -21.35 35.23
N PHE A 591 10.83 -20.36 35.70
CA PHE A 591 12.18 -20.09 35.19
C PHE A 591 13.07 -21.33 35.29
N ARG A 592 13.16 -21.95 36.48
CA ARG A 592 13.95 -23.16 36.70
C ARG A 592 13.52 -24.34 35.84
N ALA A 593 12.22 -24.51 35.63
CA ALA A 593 11.70 -25.57 34.75
C ALA A 593 12.08 -25.37 33.28
N LYS A 594 12.24 -24.11 32.82
CA LYS A 594 12.55 -23.79 31.41
C LYS A 594 14.05 -23.72 31.12
N THR A 595 14.87 -23.38 32.11
CA THR A 595 16.30 -23.15 31.93
C THR A 595 17.18 -24.15 32.66
N GLY A 596 16.65 -24.81 33.70
CA GLY A 596 17.42 -25.62 34.65
C GLY A 596 18.24 -24.81 35.66
N ASN A 597 18.25 -23.48 35.56
CA ASN A 597 19.02 -22.58 36.41
C ASN A 597 18.18 -22.05 37.58
N ASP A 598 18.83 -21.70 38.69
CA ASP A 598 18.17 -21.02 39.81
C ASP A 598 18.06 -19.52 39.52
N TRP A 599 16.90 -18.92 39.79
CA TRP A 599 16.66 -17.49 39.58
C TRP A 599 17.59 -16.60 40.41
N GLY A 600 17.92 -17.02 41.63
CA GLY A 600 18.84 -16.30 42.52
C GLY A 600 20.28 -16.32 42.05
N LEU A 601 20.65 -17.25 41.15
CA LEU A 601 22.00 -17.42 40.61
C LEU A 601 22.08 -17.06 39.11
N ARG A 602 21.10 -16.32 38.60
CA ARG A 602 21.00 -15.96 37.17
C ARG A 602 22.19 -15.14 36.65
N ALA A 603 22.94 -14.45 37.51
CA ALA A 603 24.19 -13.78 37.13
C ALA A 603 25.28 -14.77 36.62
N ASN A 604 25.19 -16.04 37.03
CA ASN A 604 26.06 -17.14 36.57
C ASN A 604 25.27 -18.11 35.67
N PHE A 605 24.36 -17.60 34.85
CA PHE A 605 23.51 -18.42 34.00
C PHE A 605 24.36 -19.32 33.08
N THR A 606 24.01 -20.61 33.03
CA THR A 606 24.64 -21.54 32.09
C THR A 606 23.60 -22.16 31.16
N LYS A 607 23.80 -21.98 29.86
CA LYS A 607 22.96 -22.59 28.83
C LYS A 607 23.09 -24.11 28.89
N ARG A 608 21.96 -24.80 29.06
CA ARG A 608 21.88 -26.27 29.04
C ARG A 608 21.35 -26.78 27.69
N PRO A 609 21.90 -27.88 27.16
CA PRO A 609 21.40 -28.51 25.94
C PRO A 609 19.91 -28.80 26.02
N GLY A 610 19.15 -28.44 24.97
CA GLY A 610 17.72 -28.71 24.88
C GLY A 610 16.80 -27.85 25.76
N LEU A 611 17.33 -26.92 26.56
CA LEU A 611 16.55 -25.97 27.38
C LEU A 611 16.58 -24.56 26.78
N TYR A 612 15.87 -23.60 27.37
CA TYR A 612 15.88 -22.21 26.92
C TYR A 612 17.16 -21.47 27.35
N ASP A 613 17.57 -20.48 26.57
CA ASP A 613 18.65 -19.53 26.91
C ASP A 613 18.05 -18.25 27.48
N LEU A 614 18.80 -17.55 28.32
CA LEU A 614 18.41 -16.26 28.87
C LEU A 614 18.83 -15.15 27.91
N ILE A 615 17.91 -14.23 27.61
CA ILE A 615 18.22 -13.00 26.88
C ILE A 615 18.40 -11.90 27.91
N GLU A 616 19.63 -11.43 28.07
CA GLU A 616 19.92 -10.29 28.93
C GLU A 616 19.52 -8.98 28.25
N GLN A 617 18.58 -8.29 28.87
CA GLN A 617 18.05 -7.01 28.39
C GLN A 617 18.56 -5.89 29.30
N ASP A 618 19.06 -4.81 28.68
CA ASP A 618 19.50 -3.60 29.37
C ASP A 618 18.35 -2.60 29.44
N PHE A 619 17.86 -2.38 30.65
CA PHE A 619 16.77 -1.46 30.94
C PHE A 619 17.24 -0.13 31.55
N GLY A 620 18.55 0.04 31.83
CA GLY A 620 19.17 1.21 32.45
C GLY A 620 18.63 1.60 33.83
N ASP A 621 19.39 2.44 34.54
CA ASP A 621 18.90 3.17 35.72
C ASP A 621 18.42 4.57 35.27
N PRO A 622 17.19 5.01 35.60
CA PRO A 622 16.70 6.33 35.18
C PRO A 622 17.54 7.51 35.71
N ALA A 623 18.45 7.26 36.65
CA ALA A 623 19.29 8.26 37.32
C ALA A 623 20.73 8.35 36.76
N GLU A 624 21.16 7.44 35.88
CA GLU A 624 22.52 7.46 35.31
C GLU A 624 22.60 8.16 33.94
N ASP A 625 21.45 8.54 33.35
CA ASP A 625 21.39 9.29 32.08
C ASP A 625 21.77 10.79 32.23
N GLU A 626 22.18 11.26 33.43
CA GLU A 626 22.61 12.65 33.68
C GLU A 626 24.14 12.86 33.73
N GLU A 627 24.99 11.82 33.73
CA GLU A 627 26.44 11.98 33.98
C GLU A 627 27.39 11.75 32.78
N GLU A 628 26.94 11.32 31.60
CA GLU A 628 27.80 11.28 30.40
C GLU A 628 27.72 12.57 29.56
N VAL A 629 28.03 13.71 30.18
CA VAL A 629 28.52 14.91 29.46
C VAL A 629 30.02 15.02 29.74
N GLY A 630 30.77 14.16 29.05
CA GLY A 630 32.23 14.13 29.07
C GLY A 630 32.84 15.27 28.27
N ASP A 631 33.32 16.27 29.01
CA ASP A 631 34.30 17.32 28.71
C ASP A 631 35.15 17.15 27.43
N ASP A 632 34.77 17.88 26.37
CA ASP A 632 35.65 18.22 25.25
C ASP A 632 36.05 19.71 25.31
N SER A 633 36.55 20.15 26.48
CA SER A 633 37.22 21.44 26.61
C SER A 633 38.64 21.38 26.05
N LYS A 634 38.77 21.54 24.73
CA LYS A 634 39.95 22.15 24.06
C LYS A 634 39.69 22.39 22.57
N ASN A 635 38.87 23.40 22.26
CA ASN A 635 39.12 24.28 21.11
C ASN A 635 38.34 25.60 21.24
N VAL A 636 39.07 26.66 21.60
CA VAL A 636 38.80 28.10 21.47
C VAL A 636 37.35 28.51 21.15
N LYS A 637 36.64 29.04 22.16
CA LYS A 637 35.39 29.81 21.97
C LYS A 637 35.64 30.98 21.01
N LYS A 638 35.27 30.85 19.74
CA LYS A 638 34.85 32.01 18.94
C LYS A 638 33.44 32.36 19.41
N GLU A 639 33.26 33.56 19.96
CA GLU A 639 31.91 34.10 20.17
C GLU A 639 31.14 33.99 18.85
N ALA A 640 30.03 33.25 18.88
CA ALA A 640 29.16 33.12 17.73
C ALA A 640 28.68 34.53 17.32
N PRO A 641 28.74 34.90 16.03
CA PRO A 641 28.31 36.22 15.60
C PRO A 641 26.85 36.43 16.00
N LYS A 642 26.54 37.63 16.53
CA LYS A 642 25.15 38.00 16.86
C LYS A 642 24.28 37.81 15.62
N SER A 643 23.24 37.00 15.76
CA SER A 643 22.28 36.74 14.68
C SER A 643 21.70 38.05 14.15
N LEU A 644 21.70 38.20 12.83
CA LEU A 644 21.10 39.34 12.12
C LEU A 644 19.59 39.12 11.87
N LEU A 645 19.05 37.99 12.31
CA LEU A 645 17.63 37.68 12.13
C LEU A 645 16.76 38.61 13.00
N PRO A 646 15.59 39.04 12.49
CA PRO A 646 14.60 39.71 13.31
C PRO A 646 14.27 38.89 14.56
N PRO A 647 14.03 39.52 15.73
CA PRO A 647 13.85 38.81 17.01
C PRO A 647 12.75 37.73 16.96
N GLN A 648 11.69 37.96 16.17
CA GLN A 648 10.58 37.02 16.00
C GLN A 648 10.98 35.77 15.20
N VAL A 649 11.88 35.93 14.23
CA VAL A 649 12.40 34.81 13.42
C VAL A 649 13.45 34.04 14.19
N LEU A 650 14.28 34.74 14.98
CA LEU A 650 15.23 34.10 15.88
C LEU A 650 14.52 33.24 16.93
N ALA A 651 13.46 33.77 17.56
CA ALA A 651 12.66 33.02 18.53
C ALA A 651 11.96 31.80 17.92
N LEU A 652 11.49 31.89 16.67
CA LEU A 652 10.93 30.73 15.96
C LEU A 652 12.00 29.69 15.66
N ILE A 653 13.18 30.10 15.20
CA ILE A 653 14.29 29.17 14.90
C ILE A 653 14.79 28.50 16.17
N GLU A 654 14.89 29.24 17.28
CA GLU A 654 15.23 28.69 18.60
C GLU A 654 14.19 27.67 19.07
N LEU A 655 12.89 27.95 18.87
CA LEU A 655 11.80 27.05 19.23
C LEU A 655 11.79 25.75 18.40
N ILE A 656 11.91 25.83 17.07
CA ILE A 656 11.85 24.65 16.18
C ILE A 656 13.15 23.83 16.17
N SER A 657 14.24 24.42 16.66
CA SER A 657 15.55 23.77 16.79
C SER A 657 15.85 23.35 18.23
N ASP A 658 14.88 23.49 19.14
CA ASP A 658 15.00 23.04 20.52
C ASP A 658 14.97 21.51 20.58
N ILE A 659 16.15 20.92 20.68
CA ILE A 659 16.36 19.48 20.77
C ILE A 659 15.60 18.89 21.96
N ASN A 660 15.47 19.61 23.08
CA ASN A 660 14.74 19.13 24.25
C ASN A 660 13.23 19.10 23.99
N ALA A 661 12.69 20.11 23.29
CA ALA A 661 11.29 20.14 22.90
C ALA A 661 10.96 19.03 21.87
N MET A 662 11.88 18.78 20.93
CA MET A 662 11.76 17.67 19.97
C MET A 662 11.79 16.31 20.68
N GLU A 663 12.71 16.11 21.62
CA GLU A 663 12.77 14.88 22.42
C GLU A 663 11.53 14.69 23.31
N HIS A 664 10.98 15.76 23.88
CA HIS A 664 9.73 15.72 24.64
C HIS A 664 8.53 15.33 23.76
N GLN A 665 8.42 15.89 22.54
CA GLN A 665 7.37 15.54 21.59
C GLN A 665 7.47 14.09 21.08
N MET A 666 8.69 13.59 20.83
CA MET A 666 8.90 12.18 20.47
C MET A 666 8.48 11.21 21.58
N ARG A 667 8.67 11.60 22.86
CA ARG A 667 8.16 10.86 24.02
C ARG A 667 6.63 10.88 24.10
N GLU A 668 5.97 11.99 23.78
CA GLU A 668 4.51 12.08 23.72
C GLU A 668 3.89 11.25 22.57
N MET A 669 4.66 11.01 21.50
CA MET A 669 4.25 10.18 20.36
C MET A 669 4.51 8.66 20.55
N ASN A 670 4.90 8.21 21.75
CA ASN A 670 5.24 6.81 22.04
C ASN A 670 6.32 6.22 21.13
N TYR A 671 7.25 7.04 20.64
CA TYR A 671 8.44 6.58 19.93
C TYR A 671 9.67 6.89 20.79
N ASP A 672 10.04 5.95 21.66
CA ASP A 672 11.37 5.96 22.26
C ASP A 672 12.35 5.29 21.29
N ALA A 673 12.93 6.12 20.41
CA ALA A 673 13.96 5.72 19.44
C ALA A 673 15.16 4.99 20.09
N ARG A 674 15.32 5.06 21.41
CA ARG A 674 16.41 4.42 22.15
C ARG A 674 16.00 3.09 22.80
N ARG A 675 14.71 2.75 22.95
CA ARG A 675 14.27 1.65 23.85
C ARG A 675 13.14 0.72 23.37
N ALA A 676 12.57 0.86 22.17
CA ALA A 676 11.59 -0.10 21.63
C ALA A 676 12.14 -0.92 20.44
N PRO A 677 11.74 -2.20 20.25
CA PRO A 677 10.68 -2.92 20.99
C PRO A 677 11.13 -3.69 22.24
N LEU A 678 12.43 -3.81 22.57
CA LEU A 678 12.91 -4.74 23.62
C LEU A 678 14.04 -4.26 24.54
N GLY A 679 14.28 -2.95 24.65
CA GLY A 679 15.46 -2.43 25.33
C GLY A 679 16.76 -2.72 24.57
N LYS A 680 17.88 -2.11 24.98
CA LYS A 680 19.19 -2.42 24.38
C LYS A 680 19.59 -3.83 24.83
N LEU A 681 20.16 -4.65 23.94
CA LEU A 681 20.85 -5.86 24.38
C LEU A 681 22.06 -5.45 25.22
N THR A 682 22.38 -6.18 26.29
CA THR A 682 23.58 -5.86 27.07
C THR A 682 24.83 -5.98 26.17
N PRO A 683 25.89 -5.18 26.39
CA PRO A 683 27.16 -5.37 25.67
C PRO A 683 27.71 -6.80 25.78
N ALA A 684 27.44 -7.48 26.89
CA ALA A 684 27.77 -8.89 27.09
C ALA A 684 26.99 -9.82 26.13
N GLN A 685 25.69 -9.59 25.95
CA GLN A 685 24.85 -10.33 24.99
C GLN A 685 25.31 -10.11 23.54
N ILE A 686 25.65 -8.87 23.19
CA ILE A 686 26.16 -8.52 21.85
C ILE A 686 27.53 -9.20 21.61
N LYS A 687 28.42 -9.15 22.60
CA LYS A 687 29.73 -9.83 22.53
C LYS A 687 29.58 -11.34 22.35
N ALA A 688 28.67 -11.97 23.09
CA ALA A 688 28.36 -13.39 22.92
C ALA A 688 27.79 -13.72 21.54
N GLY A 689 27.05 -12.80 20.92
CA GLY A 689 26.61 -12.88 19.52
C GLY A 689 27.78 -12.84 18.53
N TYR A 690 28.72 -11.90 18.72
CA TYR A 690 29.93 -11.82 17.89
C TYR A 690 30.83 -13.05 18.03
N GLU A 691 30.95 -13.62 19.23
CA GLU A 691 31.70 -14.87 19.45
C GLU A 691 31.06 -16.05 18.69
N ALA A 692 29.72 -16.14 18.68
CA ALA A 692 29.02 -17.16 17.89
C ALA A 692 29.15 -16.93 16.37
N LEU A 693 29.12 -15.68 15.90
CA LEU A 693 29.38 -15.34 14.49
C LEU A 693 30.81 -15.69 14.07
N LYS A 694 31.78 -15.47 14.95
CA LYS A 694 33.17 -15.85 14.71
C LYS A 694 33.29 -17.37 14.55
N GLU A 695 32.64 -18.15 15.40
CA GLU A 695 32.63 -19.62 15.27
C GLU A 695 31.96 -20.09 13.98
N ILE A 696 30.88 -19.43 13.52
CA ILE A 696 30.27 -19.67 12.21
C ILE A 696 31.26 -19.36 11.08
N SER A 697 31.92 -18.20 11.14
CA SER A 697 32.91 -17.77 10.14
C SER A 697 34.06 -18.78 10.04
N ASP A 698 34.62 -19.20 11.18
CA ASP A 698 35.70 -20.18 11.24
C ASP A 698 35.28 -21.53 10.63
N CYS A 699 34.04 -21.98 10.88
CA CYS A 699 33.51 -23.21 10.29
C CYS A 699 33.31 -23.10 8.76
N VAL A 700 32.82 -21.96 8.27
CA VAL A 700 32.64 -21.70 6.83
C VAL A 700 33.99 -21.65 6.12
N GLU A 701 34.99 -20.99 6.70
CA GLU A 701 36.34 -20.96 6.13
C GLU A 701 36.99 -22.35 6.11
N ALA A 702 36.84 -23.13 7.18
CA ALA A 702 37.35 -24.51 7.22
C ALA A 702 36.69 -25.40 6.17
N LEU A 703 35.37 -25.27 5.95
CA LEU A 703 34.65 -26.00 4.90
C LEU A 703 35.10 -25.59 3.49
N LYS A 704 35.33 -24.29 3.26
CA LYS A 704 35.86 -23.80 1.97
C LYS A 704 37.25 -24.34 1.68
N LYS A 705 38.15 -24.32 2.67
CA LYS A 705 39.51 -24.89 2.52
C LYS A 705 39.47 -26.38 2.17
N LEU A 706 38.61 -27.17 2.82
CA LEU A 706 38.43 -28.58 2.47
C LEU A 706 37.91 -28.78 1.04
N GLU A 707 37.04 -27.89 0.54
CA GLU A 707 36.53 -27.94 -0.84
C GLU A 707 37.58 -27.52 -1.87
N GLU A 708 38.43 -26.54 -1.54
CA GLU A 708 39.57 -26.10 -2.34
C GLU A 708 40.65 -27.19 -2.42
N ASP A 709 41.00 -27.82 -1.28
CA ASP A 709 41.95 -28.93 -1.20
C ASP A 709 41.46 -30.16 -1.99
N GLU A 710 40.15 -30.45 -1.99
CA GLU A 710 39.55 -31.51 -2.83
C GLU A 710 39.65 -31.16 -4.34
N GLN A 711 39.42 -29.90 -4.71
CA GLN A 711 39.55 -29.45 -6.10
C GLN A 711 41.00 -29.50 -6.59
N ASP A 712 41.96 -29.10 -5.76
CA ASP A 712 43.38 -29.10 -6.13
C ASP A 712 43.97 -30.51 -6.15
N ALA A 713 43.54 -31.40 -5.25
CA ALA A 713 43.87 -32.83 -5.32
C ALA A 713 43.28 -33.49 -6.58
N SER A 714 42.11 -33.05 -7.06
CA SER A 714 41.51 -33.54 -8.31
C SER A 714 42.26 -33.06 -9.56
N LYS A 715 42.87 -31.87 -9.52
CA LYS A 715 43.69 -31.30 -10.60
C LYS A 715 45.10 -31.90 -10.66
N ALA A 716 45.70 -32.21 -9.52
CA ALA A 716 47.02 -32.85 -9.43
C ALA A 716 47.02 -34.33 -9.85
N GLY A 717 45.85 -34.98 -9.92
CA GLY A 717 45.68 -36.41 -10.20
C GLY A 717 45.65 -36.85 -11.67
N LYS A 718 46.02 -36.01 -12.65
CA LYS A 718 46.17 -36.44 -14.06
C LYS A 718 47.55 -37.09 -14.31
N GLY A 719 47.79 -38.21 -13.62
CA GLY A 719 49.00 -39.01 -13.79
C GLY A 719 48.88 -40.37 -13.10
N LYS A 720 48.45 -41.38 -13.88
CA LYS A 720 48.38 -42.82 -13.58
C LYS A 720 47.30 -43.32 -12.59
N VAL A 721 46.43 -44.14 -13.19
CA VAL A 721 45.52 -45.18 -12.68
C VAL A 721 45.68 -45.56 -11.20
N GLY A 722 44.61 -45.36 -10.43
CA GLY A 722 44.34 -46.01 -9.15
C GLY A 722 43.15 -45.35 -8.44
N LYS A 723 42.02 -46.06 -8.31
CA LYS A 723 40.88 -45.62 -7.48
C LYS A 723 41.36 -45.39 -6.04
N ARG A 724 41.75 -44.16 -5.69
CA ARG A 724 41.84 -43.74 -4.29
C ARG A 724 40.41 -43.68 -3.75
N LYS A 725 40.06 -44.64 -2.91
CA LYS A 725 38.93 -44.54 -1.97
C LYS A 725 38.94 -43.13 -1.39
N ARG A 726 37.84 -42.38 -1.51
CA ARG A 726 37.57 -41.25 -0.59
C ARG A 726 37.80 -41.80 0.81
N THR A 727 38.81 -41.30 1.51
CA THR A 727 39.12 -41.72 2.87
C THR A 727 37.89 -41.42 3.73
N ALA A 728 37.40 -42.39 4.49
CA ALA A 728 36.26 -42.19 5.38
C ALA A 728 36.45 -40.97 6.29
N SER A 729 37.70 -40.66 6.67
CA SER A 729 38.06 -39.49 7.48
C SER A 729 37.62 -38.17 6.87
N THR A 730 37.79 -37.91 5.56
CA THR A 730 37.42 -36.61 4.96
C THR A 730 35.90 -36.41 4.90
N LEU A 731 35.14 -37.49 4.75
CA LEU A 731 33.67 -37.43 4.83
C LEU A 731 33.21 -37.21 6.28
N ASP A 732 33.85 -37.89 7.23
CA ASP A 732 33.57 -37.75 8.66
C ASP A 732 33.96 -36.36 9.19
N ASP A 733 35.06 -35.78 8.70
CA ASP A 733 35.53 -34.43 9.04
C ASP A 733 34.58 -33.36 8.46
N LYS A 734 34.13 -33.51 7.22
CA LYS A 734 33.13 -32.61 6.61
C LYS A 734 31.79 -32.68 7.34
N LYS A 735 31.38 -33.88 7.75
CA LYS A 735 30.16 -34.08 8.56
C LYS A 735 30.29 -33.46 9.94
N ALA A 736 31.41 -33.67 10.64
CA ALA A 736 31.68 -33.07 11.94
C ALA A 736 31.72 -31.54 11.89
N LEU A 737 32.32 -30.96 10.84
CA LEU A 737 32.32 -29.50 10.61
C LEU A 737 30.93 -28.97 10.27
N SER A 738 30.14 -29.71 9.50
CA SER A 738 28.75 -29.33 9.20
C SER A 738 27.86 -29.37 10.45
N ASP A 739 28.04 -30.38 11.30
CA ASP A 739 27.34 -30.49 12.58
C ASP A 739 27.77 -29.37 13.54
N LYS A 740 29.06 -29.01 13.56
CA LYS A 740 29.58 -27.88 14.34
C LYS A 740 29.06 -26.54 13.85
N LEU A 741 29.03 -26.32 12.53
CA LEU A 741 28.45 -25.12 11.92
C LEU A 741 26.97 -24.98 12.30
N LEU A 742 26.22 -26.08 12.26
CA LEU A 742 24.82 -26.09 12.63
C LEU A 742 24.60 -25.80 14.12
N GLN A 743 25.47 -26.30 15.00
CA GLN A 743 25.46 -25.94 16.43
C GLN A 743 25.78 -24.46 16.65
N ALA A 744 26.78 -23.91 15.94
CA ALA A 744 27.16 -22.50 16.03
C ALA A 744 26.03 -21.58 15.52
N CYS A 745 25.38 -21.93 14.41
CA CYS A 745 24.20 -21.23 13.91
C CYS A 745 23.05 -21.29 14.93
N ASN A 746 22.73 -22.46 15.48
CA ASN A 746 21.71 -22.59 16.53
C ASN A 746 22.03 -21.71 17.74
N ALA A 747 23.30 -21.64 18.14
CA ALA A 747 23.75 -20.83 19.27
C ALA A 747 23.60 -19.32 18.98
N TYR A 748 23.98 -18.88 17.78
CA TYR A 748 23.81 -17.49 17.36
C TYR A 748 22.33 -17.07 17.33
N TYR A 749 21.48 -17.80 16.59
CA TYR A 749 20.05 -17.50 16.49
C TYR A 749 19.28 -17.73 17.80
N THR A 750 19.88 -18.42 18.78
CA THR A 750 19.32 -18.51 20.13
C THR A 750 19.67 -17.27 20.96
N ARG A 751 20.87 -16.71 20.82
CA ARG A 751 21.38 -15.58 21.63
C ARG A 751 21.01 -14.23 21.07
N ILE A 752 21.00 -14.08 19.76
CA ILE A 752 20.60 -12.86 19.08
C ILE A 752 19.20 -13.10 18.53
N PRO A 753 18.17 -12.48 19.12
CA PRO A 753 16.82 -12.63 18.61
C PRO A 753 16.72 -11.91 17.26
N HIS A 754 16.37 -12.65 16.22
CA HIS A 754 15.98 -12.09 14.94
C HIS A 754 14.47 -12.01 14.94
N ASP A 755 13.97 -10.77 14.95
CA ASP A 755 12.55 -10.41 14.91
C ASP A 755 11.80 -10.55 16.25
N PHE A 756 11.49 -9.40 16.86
CA PHE A 756 10.43 -9.24 17.86
C PHE A 756 9.73 -7.89 17.65
N GLY A 757 9.48 -7.55 16.38
CA GLY A 757 8.86 -6.29 15.98
C GLY A 757 9.00 -6.07 14.49
#